data_AF-A0A0D9RWI8-F1
#
_entry.id   AF-A0A0D9RWI8-F1
#
_cell.length_a   1.000
_cell.length_b   1.000
_cell.length_c   1.000
_cell.angle_alpha   90.00
_cell.angle_beta   90.00
_cell.angle_gamma   90.00
#
_symmetry.space_group_name_H-M   'P 1'
#
loop_
_entity.id
_entity.type
_entity.pdbx_description
1 polymer ?
#
loop_
_entity_poly.entity_id
_entity_poly.type
_entity_poly.pdbx_seq_one_letter_code
_entity_poly.pdbx_strand_id
1 'polypeptide(L)'
;MSNGGLQRSVILSALILLRAVTGFSGDGRAIWSKNPNFTPVNESQLFLYDTFPKNFFWGVGTGALQVEGSWKKDGKGPSIWDHFVHTHLKNVSSTNGSSDSYIFLEKDLSALDFIGVSFYQFSISWPRLFPDGIVTVANAKGLQYYNTLLDSLVLRNIEPIVTLYHWDLPLALQEKYGGWKNDTIIDIFNDYATYCFQTFGDRVKYWITIHNPYLVAWHGYGTGMHAPGEKGNLAAVYTVGHNLIKAHSKVWHNYNTHFRPHQKGWLSITLGSHWIEPNRSENTMDILKCQQSMVSVLGWFANPIHGDGDYPEGMKKKLLSILPLFSEAEKNEVRGTADFFAFSFGPNNFKPLNTMAKMGQNVSLNLREALNWIKLEYNNPRILIAENGWFTDSHVKTEDTTAIYMMKNFLSQVLQAIRLDEIRVFGYTAWSLLDGFEWQDAYTIRRGLFYVDFNSKQKERKPKSSAHYYKQIIRENGFSLKEATPDVQGQFPCDFSWGVTESVLKPESVASSPQFSDPYLYLWNATGNRLLHRVEGVRLKTRPAQCTDFVNIKKQLEMLARMKVTHYRFALDWASVLPTGNLSAVNRQALRYYRCVVSEGLKLGISAMVTLYYPTHAHLGLPEPLLHDGGWLNPLTVEAFQAYAGLCFQELGDLVKLWITINEPNRLSDIYNRSGNDTYGAAHNLLVAHALAWRLYDRQFRPSQRGAVSLSLHADWAEPANPYADSHWRAAERFLQFEIAWFAEPLFKTGDYPAAMREYIASKHRRGLSSSALPRLTEAERRLLKGTVDFCALNHFTTRFVMHEQLAGSRYDSDRDIQFLQDITRLSSPTRLAVIPWGVRKLLRWVRRNYGDMDIYITASGIDDQALEDDRLRKYYLEKYLQEVLKGKGGAPSDTGQSEISDKNKE
;
A
#
# COMPACT_ATOMS: atom_id res chain seq x y z
N MET A 1 -13.33 -9.59 -67.83
CA MET A 1 -12.89 -8.63 -66.78
C MET A 1 -14.07 -7.72 -66.52
N SER A 2 -14.61 -7.48 -65.33
CA SER A 2 -14.22 -7.75 -63.95
C SER A 2 -15.50 -7.76 -63.12
N ASN A 3 -15.86 -8.90 -62.53
CA ASN A 3 -16.94 -9.03 -61.55
C ASN A 3 -16.35 -9.14 -60.12
N GLY A 4 -15.26 -8.39 -59.85
CA GLY A 4 -14.42 -8.55 -58.65
C GLY A 4 -14.58 -7.48 -57.56
N GLY A 5 -15.50 -6.51 -57.71
CA GLY A 5 -15.59 -5.35 -56.81
C GLY A 5 -16.48 -5.53 -55.58
N LEU A 6 -17.58 -6.29 -55.69
CA LEU A 6 -18.62 -6.30 -54.65
C LEU A 6 -18.39 -7.37 -53.55
N GLN A 7 -17.63 -8.43 -53.83
CA GLN A 7 -17.32 -9.46 -52.82
C GLN A 7 -16.28 -9.00 -51.79
N ARG A 8 -15.35 -8.09 -52.13
CA ARG A 8 -14.31 -7.65 -51.19
C ARG A 8 -14.82 -6.75 -50.06
N SER A 9 -15.84 -5.93 -50.30
CA SER A 9 -16.38 -5.00 -49.30
C SER A 9 -17.25 -5.71 -48.25
N VAL A 10 -18.00 -6.73 -48.67
CA VAL A 10 -18.79 -7.57 -47.76
C VAL A 10 -17.89 -8.48 -46.92
N ILE A 11 -16.79 -8.99 -47.49
CA ILE A 11 -15.79 -9.78 -46.76
C ILE A 11 -15.02 -8.90 -45.76
N LEU A 12 -14.64 -7.67 -46.11
CA LEU A 12 -13.95 -6.76 -45.16
C LEU A 12 -14.86 -6.30 -44.02
N SER A 13 -16.13 -6.03 -44.32
CA SER A 13 -17.12 -5.62 -43.31
C SER A 13 -17.49 -6.80 -42.40
N ALA A 14 -17.57 -8.03 -42.94
CA ALA A 14 -17.73 -9.25 -42.15
C ALA A 14 -16.51 -9.52 -41.26
N LEU A 15 -15.27 -9.32 -41.74
CA LEU A 15 -14.05 -9.47 -40.93
C LEU A 15 -13.90 -8.41 -39.83
N ILE A 16 -14.43 -7.20 -40.04
CA ILE A 16 -14.43 -6.13 -39.02
C ILE A 16 -15.55 -6.34 -37.99
N LEU A 17 -16.71 -6.85 -38.40
CA LEU A 17 -17.79 -7.25 -37.48
C LEU A 17 -17.49 -8.54 -36.71
N LEU A 18 -16.71 -9.47 -37.28
CA LEU A 18 -16.21 -10.67 -36.59
C LEU A 18 -15.10 -10.35 -35.56
N ARG A 19 -14.39 -9.23 -35.70
CA ARG A 19 -13.42 -8.76 -34.69
C ARG A 19 -14.04 -8.22 -33.41
N ALA A 20 -15.35 -7.92 -33.42
CA ALA A 20 -16.00 -7.25 -32.30
C ALA A 20 -16.64 -8.20 -31.27
N VAL A 21 -16.63 -9.53 -31.48
CA VAL A 21 -17.45 -10.46 -30.67
C VAL A 21 -16.69 -11.68 -30.11
N THR A 22 -15.43 -11.89 -30.45
CA THR A 22 -14.63 -13.01 -29.90
C THR A 22 -13.19 -12.56 -29.64
N GLY A 23 -12.75 -12.48 -28.39
CA GLY A 23 -11.34 -12.51 -28.01
C GLY A 23 -10.71 -13.86 -28.38
N PHE A 24 -9.44 -13.84 -28.77
CA PHE A 24 -8.69 -14.99 -29.25
C PHE A 24 -7.36 -15.12 -28.50
N SER A 25 -6.82 -16.35 -28.50
CA SER A 25 -5.48 -16.65 -27.97
C SER A 25 -4.44 -15.66 -28.50
N GLY A 26 -3.81 -14.90 -27.59
CA GLY A 26 -2.78 -13.90 -27.90
C GLY A 26 -3.18 -12.44 -27.66
N ASP A 27 -4.47 -12.15 -27.42
CA ASP A 27 -4.96 -10.79 -27.15
C ASP A 27 -4.43 -10.22 -25.82
N GLY A 28 -4.14 -11.08 -24.84
CA GLY A 28 -3.55 -10.72 -23.56
C GLY A 28 -2.19 -10.06 -23.68
N ARG A 29 -1.47 -10.24 -24.81
CA ARG A 29 -0.20 -9.55 -25.09
C ARG A 29 -0.35 -8.02 -25.07
N ALA A 30 -1.54 -7.50 -25.36
CA ALA A 30 -1.79 -6.06 -25.36
C ALA A 30 -1.59 -5.42 -23.97
N ILE A 31 -1.70 -6.17 -22.87
CA ILE A 31 -1.62 -5.62 -21.51
C ILE A 31 -0.28 -4.98 -21.18
N TRP A 32 0.82 -5.47 -21.77
CA TRP A 32 2.16 -4.90 -21.59
C TRP A 32 2.45 -3.73 -22.54
N SER A 33 1.56 -3.43 -23.48
CA SER A 33 1.77 -2.36 -24.46
C SER A 33 1.32 -1.03 -23.87
N LYS A 34 2.24 -0.09 -23.58
CA LYS A 34 1.95 1.26 -23.05
C LYS A 34 1.30 2.21 -24.07
N ASN A 35 0.40 1.75 -24.92
CA ASN A 35 -0.34 2.64 -25.81
C ASN A 35 -1.57 3.19 -25.05
N PRO A 36 -1.65 4.50 -24.75
CA PRO A 36 -2.76 5.09 -23.98
C PRO A 36 -4.14 4.88 -24.59
N ASN A 37 -4.25 4.54 -25.89
CA ASN A 37 -5.50 4.17 -26.54
C ASN A 37 -5.91 2.69 -26.35
N PHE A 38 -5.01 1.85 -25.83
CA PHE A 38 -5.19 0.40 -25.63
C PHE A 38 -4.86 -0.07 -24.21
N THR A 39 -4.21 0.74 -23.38
CA THR A 39 -4.02 0.46 -21.94
C THR A 39 -5.29 0.82 -21.18
N PRO A 40 -5.92 -0.14 -20.46
CA PRO A 40 -7.07 0.15 -19.61
C PRO A 40 -6.72 0.99 -18.36
N VAL A 41 -5.43 1.24 -18.11
CA VAL A 41 -4.94 1.93 -16.90
C VAL A 41 -4.69 3.40 -17.21
N ASN A 42 -5.61 4.27 -16.78
CA ASN A 42 -5.36 5.71 -16.78
C ASN A 42 -4.64 6.12 -15.47
N GLU A 43 -3.34 6.37 -15.56
CA GLU A 43 -2.50 6.77 -14.42
C GLU A 43 -2.90 8.13 -13.80
N SER A 44 -3.66 8.96 -14.53
CA SER A 44 -4.14 10.26 -14.03
C SER A 44 -5.48 10.19 -13.27
N GLN A 45 -6.11 9.01 -13.20
CA GLN A 45 -7.41 8.85 -12.54
C GLN A 45 -7.25 8.65 -11.04
N LEU A 46 -7.89 9.51 -10.24
CA LEU A 46 -7.97 9.33 -8.79
C LEU A 46 -8.79 8.07 -8.46
N PHE A 47 -8.20 7.15 -7.70
CA PHE A 47 -8.91 5.99 -7.18
C PHE A 47 -9.54 6.33 -5.83
N LEU A 48 -10.82 6.68 -5.85
CA LEU A 48 -11.61 7.10 -4.68
C LEU A 48 -12.59 6.01 -4.19
N TYR A 49 -12.34 4.74 -4.54
CA TYR A 49 -13.25 3.64 -4.24
C TYR A 49 -12.72 2.80 -3.07
N ASP A 50 -13.54 2.68 -2.03
CA ASP A 50 -13.23 1.84 -0.87
C ASP A 50 -14.08 0.56 -0.80
N THR A 51 -15.25 0.53 -1.46
CA THR A 51 -16.25 -0.54 -1.31
C THR A 51 -16.39 -1.39 -2.58
N PHE A 52 -16.42 -2.71 -2.40
CA PHE A 52 -16.69 -3.70 -3.44
C PHE A 52 -18.16 -3.64 -3.90
N PRO A 53 -18.50 -4.22 -5.07
CA PRO A 53 -19.89 -4.34 -5.51
C PRO A 53 -20.79 -4.95 -4.42
N LYS A 54 -22.07 -4.55 -4.42
CA LYS A 54 -23.06 -5.17 -3.56
C LYS A 54 -23.14 -6.68 -3.88
N ASN A 55 -23.25 -7.51 -2.85
CA ASN A 55 -23.25 -8.98 -2.94
C ASN A 55 -21.93 -9.58 -3.45
N PHE A 56 -20.80 -8.88 -3.29
CA PHE A 56 -19.49 -9.48 -3.51
C PHE A 56 -19.29 -10.67 -2.57
N PHE A 57 -18.82 -11.79 -3.11
CA PHE A 57 -18.80 -13.06 -2.40
C PHE A 57 -17.47 -13.22 -1.65
N TRP A 58 -17.50 -13.13 -0.32
CA TRP A 58 -16.30 -13.24 0.52
C TRP A 58 -16.17 -14.63 1.12
N GLY A 59 -14.99 -15.22 1.02
CA GLY A 59 -14.74 -16.53 1.58
C GLY A 59 -13.30 -16.82 1.94
N VAL A 60 -13.10 -18.01 2.48
CA VAL A 60 -11.80 -18.48 2.97
C VAL A 60 -11.62 -19.94 2.57
N GLY A 61 -10.37 -20.38 2.40
CA GLY A 61 -10.06 -21.69 1.84
C GLY A 61 -9.12 -22.56 2.67
N THR A 62 -9.24 -23.88 2.50
CA THR A 62 -8.32 -24.91 3.01
C THR A 62 -8.21 -26.11 2.06
N GLY A 63 -7.09 -26.81 2.07
CA GLY A 63 -6.93 -28.14 1.47
C GLY A 63 -6.91 -29.25 2.51
N ALA A 64 -7.50 -30.40 2.20
CA ALA A 64 -7.68 -31.52 3.13
C ALA A 64 -6.37 -32.01 3.74
N LEU A 65 -5.37 -32.29 2.89
CA LEU A 65 -4.05 -32.74 3.36
C LEU A 65 -3.40 -31.73 4.31
N GLN A 66 -3.61 -30.43 4.07
CA GLN A 66 -2.99 -29.38 4.85
C GLN A 66 -3.54 -29.34 6.27
N VAL A 67 -4.85 -29.54 6.47
CA VAL A 67 -5.51 -29.25 7.76
C VAL A 67 -6.13 -30.45 8.48
N GLU A 68 -6.58 -31.48 7.76
CA GLU A 68 -7.36 -32.57 8.38
C GLU A 68 -6.55 -33.40 9.39
N GLY A 69 -5.29 -33.72 9.07
CA GLY A 69 -4.50 -34.69 9.82
C GLY A 69 -5.13 -36.10 9.80
N SER A 70 -4.90 -36.89 10.84
CA SER A 70 -5.54 -38.20 11.02
C SER A 70 -5.43 -39.12 9.78
N TRP A 71 -4.22 -39.25 9.24
CA TRP A 71 -3.99 -39.79 7.88
C TRP A 71 -4.37 -41.26 7.70
N LYS A 72 -4.43 -42.04 8.79
CA LYS A 72 -4.82 -43.47 8.82
C LYS A 72 -5.99 -43.77 9.78
N LYS A 73 -6.66 -42.73 10.29
CA LYS A 73 -7.74 -42.88 11.26
C LYS A 73 -9.02 -43.33 10.56
N ASP A 74 -9.84 -44.11 11.26
CA ASP A 74 -11.20 -44.49 10.85
C ASP A 74 -11.28 -45.06 9.42
N GLY A 75 -10.29 -45.88 9.04
CA GLY A 75 -10.27 -46.58 7.75
C GLY A 75 -9.84 -45.74 6.54
N LYS A 76 -9.34 -44.51 6.73
CA LYS A 76 -8.75 -43.73 5.63
C LYS A 76 -7.54 -44.46 5.02
N GLY A 77 -7.52 -44.57 3.69
CA GLY A 77 -6.38 -45.08 2.92
C GLY A 77 -5.22 -44.07 2.81
N PRO A 78 -3.99 -44.52 2.52
CA PRO A 78 -2.87 -43.63 2.27
C PRO A 78 -3.05 -42.86 0.95
N SER A 79 -2.71 -41.58 0.95
CA SER A 79 -2.51 -40.79 -0.26
C SER A 79 -1.08 -40.90 -0.78
N ILE A 80 -0.84 -40.46 -2.01
CA ILE A 80 0.52 -40.28 -2.55
C ILE A 80 1.36 -39.33 -1.69
N TRP A 81 0.74 -38.34 -1.04
CA TRP A 81 1.45 -37.44 -0.14
C TRP A 81 1.81 -38.11 1.19
N ASP A 82 0.95 -38.97 1.73
CA ASP A 82 1.29 -39.75 2.93
C ASP A 82 2.54 -40.61 2.64
N HIS A 83 2.61 -41.25 1.47
CA HIS A 83 3.81 -41.97 1.05
C HIS A 83 5.02 -41.04 0.82
N PHE A 84 4.82 -39.91 0.13
CA PHE A 84 5.89 -38.96 -0.21
C PHE A 84 6.52 -38.32 1.03
N VAL A 85 5.72 -37.92 2.02
CA VAL A 85 6.22 -37.35 3.27
C VAL A 85 7.10 -38.34 4.01
N HIS A 86 6.67 -39.60 4.15
CA HIS A 86 7.46 -40.63 4.83
C HIS A 86 8.76 -41.01 4.09
N THR A 87 8.80 -40.85 2.77
CA THR A 87 9.95 -41.28 1.94
C THR A 87 10.93 -40.16 1.63
N HIS A 88 10.45 -38.93 1.41
CA HIS A 88 11.25 -37.82 0.89
C HIS A 88 11.48 -36.70 1.91
N LEU A 89 10.59 -36.49 2.89
CA LEU A 89 10.73 -35.43 3.89
C LEU A 89 11.37 -35.95 5.18
N LYS A 90 12.70 -35.93 5.23
CA LYS A 90 13.52 -36.54 6.31
C LYS A 90 13.34 -35.95 7.72
N ASN A 91 12.82 -34.73 7.85
CA ASN A 91 12.74 -34.00 9.12
C ASN A 91 11.30 -33.80 9.64
N VAL A 92 10.30 -34.46 9.05
CA VAL A 92 8.89 -34.35 9.46
C VAL A 92 8.42 -35.72 9.94
N SER A 93 8.18 -35.86 11.24
CA SER A 93 7.88 -37.15 11.87
C SER A 93 6.53 -37.76 11.45
N SER A 94 5.58 -36.96 10.96
CA SER A 94 4.42 -37.36 10.13
C SER A 94 3.47 -36.18 9.85
N THR A 95 2.51 -36.36 8.94
CA THR A 95 1.30 -35.52 8.78
C THR A 95 0.22 -35.82 9.85
N ASN A 96 0.49 -36.72 10.79
CA ASN A 96 -0.53 -37.28 11.71
C ASN A 96 -1.11 -36.28 12.71
N GLY A 97 -0.48 -35.12 12.89
CA GLY A 97 -0.91 -34.09 13.84
C GLY A 97 -0.75 -32.67 13.28
N SER A 98 -1.21 -32.41 12.05
CA SER A 98 -1.24 -31.07 11.42
C SER A 98 -2.17 -30.10 12.20
N SER A 99 -3.20 -29.53 11.57
CA SER A 99 -4.21 -28.70 12.24
C SER A 99 -5.28 -29.54 12.96
N ASP A 100 -5.37 -30.83 12.67
CA ASP A 100 -6.31 -31.79 13.27
C ASP A 100 -7.79 -31.42 13.05
N SER A 101 -8.13 -30.80 11.91
CA SER A 101 -9.50 -30.44 11.55
C SER A 101 -10.46 -31.63 11.54
N TYR A 102 -9.99 -32.84 11.21
CA TYR A 102 -10.83 -34.05 11.22
C TYR A 102 -11.46 -34.34 12.60
N ILE A 103 -10.76 -33.99 13.68
CA ILE A 103 -11.23 -34.19 15.06
C ILE A 103 -11.65 -32.88 15.76
N PHE A 104 -11.34 -31.72 15.16
CA PHE A 104 -11.64 -30.39 15.71
C PHE A 104 -12.54 -29.55 14.80
N LEU A 105 -13.52 -30.17 14.16
CA LEU A 105 -14.49 -29.52 13.27
C LEU A 105 -15.15 -28.27 13.91
N GLU A 106 -15.60 -28.36 15.17
CA GLU A 106 -16.23 -27.24 15.87
C GLU A 106 -15.32 -26.02 16.04
N LYS A 107 -13.99 -26.23 16.13
CA LYS A 107 -13.03 -25.12 16.24
C LYS A 107 -12.88 -24.39 14.92
N ASP A 108 -12.93 -25.11 13.81
CA ASP A 108 -12.89 -24.53 12.47
C ASP A 108 -14.19 -23.77 12.16
N LEU A 109 -15.34 -24.34 12.54
CA LEU A 109 -16.64 -23.67 12.43
C LEU A 109 -16.68 -22.37 13.25
N SER A 110 -16.16 -22.39 14.48
CA SER A 110 -16.03 -21.18 15.32
C SER A 110 -15.12 -20.12 14.70
N ALA A 111 -14.07 -20.53 13.98
CA ALA A 111 -13.19 -19.65 13.25
C ALA A 111 -13.88 -19.00 12.03
N LEU A 112 -14.73 -19.75 11.32
CA LEU A 112 -15.59 -19.23 10.25
C LEU A 112 -16.60 -18.22 10.78
N ASP A 113 -17.27 -18.54 11.89
CA ASP A 113 -18.21 -17.64 12.57
C ASP A 113 -17.52 -16.34 13.02
N PHE A 114 -16.28 -16.45 13.50
CA PHE A 114 -15.49 -15.28 13.88
C PHE A 114 -15.21 -14.35 12.70
N ILE A 115 -14.81 -14.89 11.53
CA ILE A 115 -14.53 -14.05 10.35
C ILE A 115 -15.84 -13.49 9.76
N GLY A 116 -16.92 -14.27 9.75
CA GLY A 116 -18.20 -13.89 9.15
C GLY A 116 -18.21 -14.00 7.62
N VAL A 117 -17.54 -15.03 7.07
CA VAL A 117 -17.50 -15.29 5.62
C VAL A 117 -18.86 -15.71 5.06
N SER A 118 -19.07 -15.48 3.77
CA SER A 118 -20.27 -15.94 3.04
C SER A 118 -20.09 -17.35 2.45
N PHE A 119 -18.84 -17.76 2.19
CA PHE A 119 -18.55 -19.12 1.74
C PHE A 119 -17.28 -19.68 2.36
N TYR A 120 -17.21 -21.00 2.42
CA TYR A 120 -16.02 -21.73 2.82
C TYR A 120 -15.62 -22.73 1.73
N GLN A 121 -14.38 -22.59 1.25
CA GLN A 121 -13.79 -23.51 0.29
C GLN A 121 -12.99 -24.59 1.02
N PHE A 122 -13.36 -25.85 0.84
CA PHE A 122 -12.61 -26.99 1.36
C PHE A 122 -12.54 -28.11 0.34
N SER A 123 -11.60 -29.03 0.50
CA SER A 123 -11.52 -30.22 -0.35
C SER A 123 -11.95 -31.48 0.38
N ILE A 124 -12.54 -32.41 -0.36
CA ILE A 124 -12.79 -33.78 0.10
C ILE A 124 -11.51 -34.58 -0.10
N SER A 125 -11.08 -35.32 0.91
CA SER A 125 -9.97 -36.25 0.76
C SER A 125 -10.45 -37.55 0.13
N TRP A 126 -10.09 -37.74 -1.14
CA TRP A 126 -10.47 -38.94 -1.90
C TRP A 126 -10.15 -40.24 -1.15
N PRO A 127 -8.92 -40.48 -0.64
CA PRO A 127 -8.60 -41.72 0.07
C PRO A 127 -9.25 -41.82 1.46
N ARG A 128 -9.85 -40.74 1.99
CA ARG A 128 -10.68 -40.82 3.20
C ARG A 128 -12.05 -41.40 2.88
N LEU A 129 -12.62 -41.05 1.73
CA LEU A 129 -13.94 -41.52 1.30
C LEU A 129 -13.86 -42.90 0.63
N PHE A 130 -12.87 -43.10 -0.24
CA PHE A 130 -12.60 -44.36 -0.93
C PHE A 130 -11.12 -44.73 -0.75
N PRO A 131 -10.79 -45.57 0.24
CA PRO A 131 -9.40 -45.89 0.60
C PRO A 131 -8.53 -46.39 -0.55
N ASP A 132 -9.11 -47.20 -1.44
CA ASP A 132 -8.43 -47.74 -2.63
C ASP A 132 -8.68 -46.90 -3.91
N GLY A 133 -9.39 -45.79 -3.77
CA GLY A 133 -9.75 -44.85 -4.84
C GLY A 133 -10.92 -45.29 -5.72
N ILE A 134 -11.07 -46.59 -5.98
CA ILE A 134 -12.23 -47.14 -6.70
C ILE A 134 -13.51 -47.08 -5.85
N VAL A 135 -14.65 -46.78 -6.49
CA VAL A 135 -15.95 -46.64 -5.82
C VAL A 135 -16.55 -48.01 -5.53
N THR A 136 -16.10 -48.65 -4.44
CA THR A 136 -16.63 -49.94 -3.96
C THR A 136 -17.56 -49.74 -2.76
N VAL A 137 -16.99 -49.57 -1.57
CA VAL A 137 -17.72 -49.28 -0.33
C VAL A 137 -17.16 -47.98 0.24
N ALA A 138 -18.00 -46.95 0.31
CA ALA A 138 -17.60 -45.68 0.90
C ALA A 138 -17.28 -45.85 2.39
N ASN A 139 -16.21 -45.23 2.86
CA ASN A 139 -15.89 -45.17 4.27
C ASN A 139 -16.94 -44.33 5.02
N ALA A 140 -17.79 -45.00 5.80
CA ALA A 140 -18.88 -44.36 6.54
C ALA A 140 -18.42 -43.23 7.48
N LYS A 141 -17.22 -43.33 8.07
CA LYS A 141 -16.68 -42.29 8.98
C LYS A 141 -16.14 -41.08 8.22
N GLY A 142 -15.51 -41.30 7.06
CA GLY A 142 -15.14 -40.22 6.15
C GLY A 142 -16.37 -39.48 5.64
N LEU A 143 -17.39 -40.22 5.22
CA LEU A 143 -18.67 -39.67 4.78
C LEU A 143 -19.37 -38.86 5.90
N GLN A 144 -19.44 -39.40 7.11
CA GLN A 144 -20.04 -38.73 8.26
C GLN A 144 -19.40 -37.37 8.53
N TYR A 145 -18.06 -37.28 8.46
CA TYR A 145 -17.34 -36.03 8.65
C TYR A 145 -17.75 -34.95 7.65
N TYR A 146 -17.74 -35.25 6.34
CA TYR A 146 -18.10 -34.25 5.32
C TYR A 146 -19.59 -33.89 5.36
N ASN A 147 -20.48 -34.83 5.64
CA ASN A 147 -21.89 -34.52 5.87
C ASN A 147 -22.08 -33.57 7.05
N THR A 148 -21.43 -33.85 8.18
CA THR A 148 -21.52 -33.01 9.39
C THR A 148 -20.98 -31.61 9.14
N LEU A 149 -19.87 -31.49 8.39
CA LEU A 149 -19.32 -30.20 7.97
C LEU A 149 -20.32 -29.44 7.09
N LEU A 150 -20.84 -30.06 6.03
CA LEU A 150 -21.80 -29.42 5.12
C LEU A 150 -23.08 -28.99 5.82
N ASP A 151 -23.66 -29.85 6.68
CA ASP A 151 -24.84 -29.52 7.47
C ASP A 151 -24.56 -28.32 8.38
N SER A 152 -23.39 -28.29 9.02
CA SER A 152 -22.98 -27.19 9.90
C SER A 152 -22.76 -25.87 9.16
N LEU A 153 -22.29 -25.91 7.91
CA LEU A 153 -22.11 -24.73 7.05
C LEU A 153 -23.46 -24.18 6.58
N VAL A 154 -24.36 -25.05 6.11
CA VAL A 154 -25.71 -24.67 5.67
C VAL A 154 -26.50 -24.05 6.82
N LEU A 155 -26.42 -24.63 8.03
CA LEU A 155 -27.05 -24.06 9.23
C LEU A 155 -26.54 -22.66 9.58
N ARG A 156 -25.31 -22.31 9.17
CA ARG A 156 -24.69 -21.00 9.38
C ARG A 156 -24.88 -20.05 8.19
N ASN A 157 -25.60 -20.46 7.15
CA ASN A 157 -25.71 -19.74 5.88
C ASN A 157 -24.34 -19.47 5.23
N ILE A 158 -23.39 -20.39 5.40
CA ILE A 158 -22.10 -20.37 4.72
C ILE A 158 -22.22 -21.32 3.53
N GLU A 159 -22.09 -20.78 2.32
CA GLU A 159 -22.12 -21.57 1.10
C GLU A 159 -20.85 -22.45 0.99
N PRO A 160 -20.98 -23.77 0.81
CA PRO A 160 -19.81 -24.62 0.60
C PRO A 160 -19.34 -24.54 -0.86
N ILE A 161 -18.05 -24.23 -1.03
CA ILE A 161 -17.33 -24.45 -2.29
C ILE A 161 -16.47 -25.71 -2.13
N VAL A 162 -16.84 -26.79 -2.82
CA VAL A 162 -16.18 -28.09 -2.61
C VAL A 162 -15.21 -28.40 -3.73
N THR A 163 -13.96 -28.63 -3.37
CA THR A 163 -12.91 -29.14 -4.25
C THR A 163 -12.86 -30.67 -4.19
N LEU A 164 -13.03 -31.34 -5.33
CA LEU A 164 -13.01 -32.81 -5.40
C LEU A 164 -11.58 -33.37 -5.27
N TYR A 165 -10.60 -32.74 -5.91
CA TYR A 165 -9.21 -33.18 -5.89
C TYR A 165 -8.25 -32.05 -5.54
N HIS A 166 -7.55 -32.20 -4.40
CA HIS A 166 -6.51 -31.28 -3.93
C HIS A 166 -5.21 -32.05 -3.65
N TRP A 167 -4.70 -32.69 -4.71
CA TRP A 167 -3.38 -33.33 -4.80
C TRP A 167 -3.21 -34.64 -4.03
N ASP A 168 -4.24 -35.08 -3.32
CA ASP A 168 -4.22 -36.21 -2.40
C ASP A 168 -4.72 -37.52 -3.02
N LEU A 169 -4.15 -37.88 -4.19
CA LEU A 169 -4.52 -39.11 -4.91
C LEU A 169 -4.35 -40.35 -4.02
N PRO A 170 -5.32 -41.29 -3.98
CA PRO A 170 -5.15 -42.58 -3.32
C PRO A 170 -3.91 -43.32 -3.82
N LEU A 171 -3.05 -43.78 -2.90
CA LEU A 171 -1.80 -44.44 -3.24
C LEU A 171 -2.03 -45.70 -4.08
N ALA A 172 -3.11 -46.43 -3.82
CA ALA A 172 -3.51 -47.62 -4.59
C ALA A 172 -3.64 -47.34 -6.10
N LEU A 173 -4.15 -46.16 -6.48
CA LEU A 173 -4.27 -45.78 -7.89
C LEU A 173 -2.92 -45.42 -8.51
N GLN A 174 -2.02 -44.81 -7.72
CA GLN A 174 -0.66 -44.53 -8.15
C GLN A 174 0.13 -45.81 -8.38
N GLU A 175 0.06 -46.77 -7.45
CA GLU A 175 0.82 -48.03 -7.53
C GLU A 175 0.28 -48.96 -8.61
N LYS A 176 -1.05 -49.08 -8.74
CA LYS A 176 -1.67 -50.01 -9.69
C LYS A 176 -1.66 -49.51 -11.13
N TYR A 177 -1.92 -48.22 -11.35
CA TYR A 177 -2.12 -47.66 -12.69
C TYR A 177 -1.06 -46.64 -13.10
N GLY A 178 -0.20 -46.20 -12.18
CA GLY A 178 0.71 -45.06 -12.41
C GLY A 178 0.05 -43.70 -12.18
N GLY A 179 -1.12 -43.68 -11.53
CA GLY A 179 -1.88 -42.48 -11.20
C GLY A 179 -2.33 -41.72 -12.44
N TRP A 180 -2.10 -40.40 -12.44
CA TRP A 180 -2.54 -39.53 -13.54
C TRP A 180 -1.83 -39.76 -14.88
N LYS A 181 -0.78 -40.60 -14.93
CA LYS A 181 -0.13 -40.99 -16.18
C LYS A 181 -1.01 -41.89 -17.05
N ASN A 182 -1.99 -42.56 -16.45
CA ASN A 182 -2.86 -43.52 -17.12
C ASN A 182 -4.27 -42.95 -17.25
N ASP A 183 -4.87 -43.06 -18.45
CA ASP A 183 -6.16 -42.47 -18.79
C ASP A 183 -7.35 -43.19 -18.14
N THR A 184 -7.17 -44.42 -17.66
CA THR A 184 -8.16 -45.12 -16.81
C THR A 184 -8.58 -44.32 -15.57
N ILE A 185 -7.72 -43.40 -15.11
CA ILE A 185 -8.02 -42.50 -13.99
C ILE A 185 -9.20 -41.55 -14.29
N ILE A 186 -9.47 -41.26 -15.57
CA ILE A 186 -10.53 -40.34 -16.00
C ILE A 186 -11.89 -40.88 -15.57
N ASP A 187 -12.15 -42.16 -15.83
CA ASP A 187 -13.40 -42.82 -15.44
C ASP A 187 -13.47 -43.03 -13.92
N ILE A 188 -12.37 -43.46 -13.29
CA ILE A 188 -12.29 -43.65 -11.84
C ILE A 188 -12.56 -42.34 -11.08
N PHE A 189 -12.00 -41.23 -11.55
CA PHE A 189 -12.26 -39.90 -10.98
C PHE A 189 -13.70 -39.46 -11.22
N ASN A 190 -14.28 -39.78 -12.38
CA ASN A 190 -15.67 -39.48 -12.67
C ASN A 190 -16.64 -40.28 -11.77
N ASP A 191 -16.35 -41.53 -11.44
CA ASP A 191 -17.16 -42.31 -10.50
C ASP A 191 -17.12 -41.70 -9.09
N TYR A 192 -15.93 -41.32 -8.63
CA TYR A 192 -15.76 -40.59 -7.36
C TYR A 192 -16.56 -39.27 -7.36
N ALA A 193 -16.46 -38.48 -8.43
CA ALA A 193 -17.20 -37.24 -8.58
C ALA A 193 -18.73 -37.47 -8.58
N THR A 194 -19.20 -38.51 -9.28
CA THR A 194 -20.61 -38.89 -9.34
C THR A 194 -21.15 -39.16 -7.93
N TYR A 195 -20.43 -39.95 -7.13
CA TYR A 195 -20.80 -40.22 -5.75
C TYR A 195 -20.88 -38.95 -4.91
N CYS A 196 -19.90 -38.05 -5.04
CA CYS A 196 -19.89 -36.77 -4.34
C CYS A 196 -21.08 -35.89 -4.74
N PHE A 197 -21.43 -35.80 -6.02
CA PHE A 197 -22.59 -35.04 -6.49
C PHE A 197 -23.90 -35.62 -5.98
N GLN A 198 -24.06 -36.95 -5.97
CA GLN A 198 -25.25 -37.61 -5.43
C GLN A 198 -25.40 -37.35 -3.93
N THR A 199 -24.30 -37.40 -3.20
CA THR A 199 -24.32 -37.39 -1.73
C THR A 199 -24.35 -35.98 -1.13
N PHE A 200 -23.70 -35.02 -1.78
CA PHE A 200 -23.49 -33.67 -1.23
C PHE A 200 -24.09 -32.54 -2.09
N GLY A 201 -24.46 -32.81 -3.34
CA GLY A 201 -24.86 -31.77 -4.30
C GLY A 201 -26.22 -31.12 -4.03
N ASP A 202 -27.01 -31.67 -3.10
CA ASP A 202 -28.19 -31.01 -2.55
C ASP A 202 -27.80 -29.71 -1.81
N ARG A 203 -26.70 -29.76 -1.06
CA ARG A 203 -26.16 -28.67 -0.22
C ARG A 203 -25.03 -27.88 -0.87
N VAL A 204 -24.39 -28.39 -1.92
CA VAL A 204 -23.25 -27.75 -2.60
C VAL A 204 -23.66 -27.11 -3.92
N LYS A 205 -23.49 -25.79 -4.03
CA LYS A 205 -23.77 -25.02 -5.27
C LYS A 205 -22.55 -24.61 -6.06
N TYR A 206 -21.35 -24.76 -5.50
CA TYR A 206 -20.09 -24.44 -6.19
C TYR A 206 -19.12 -25.62 -6.08
N TRP A 207 -18.74 -26.15 -7.23
CA TRP A 207 -17.82 -27.28 -7.34
C TRP A 207 -16.53 -26.86 -8.03
N ILE A 208 -15.41 -27.30 -7.49
CA ILE A 208 -14.11 -27.28 -8.14
C ILE A 208 -13.68 -28.74 -8.34
N THR A 209 -13.38 -29.11 -9.58
CA THR A 209 -12.88 -30.47 -9.88
C THR A 209 -11.47 -30.66 -9.35
N ILE A 210 -10.52 -29.91 -9.90
CA ILE A 210 -9.11 -30.05 -9.61
C ILE A 210 -8.58 -28.70 -9.15
N HIS A 211 -7.84 -28.70 -8.04
CA HIS A 211 -7.11 -27.53 -7.61
C HIS A 211 -5.72 -27.49 -8.25
N ASN A 212 -5.45 -26.45 -9.03
CA ASN A 212 -4.14 -26.11 -9.60
C ASN A 212 -3.45 -27.29 -10.33
N PRO A 213 -4.03 -27.78 -11.45
CA PRO A 213 -3.52 -28.96 -12.16
C PRO A 213 -2.09 -28.77 -12.71
N TYR A 214 -1.68 -27.51 -12.92
CA TYR A 214 -0.32 -27.16 -13.31
C TYR A 214 0.71 -27.74 -12.33
N LEU A 215 0.53 -27.50 -11.04
CA LEU A 215 1.50 -27.96 -10.03
C LEU A 215 1.45 -29.48 -9.85
N VAL A 216 0.29 -30.11 -10.02
CA VAL A 216 0.17 -31.58 -10.00
C VAL A 216 1.03 -32.20 -11.09
N ALA A 217 0.92 -31.71 -12.33
CA ALA A 217 1.69 -32.22 -13.45
C ALA A 217 3.18 -31.82 -13.37
N TRP A 218 3.46 -30.53 -13.18
CA TRP A 218 4.80 -29.97 -13.22
C TRP A 218 5.66 -30.39 -12.02
N HIS A 219 5.13 -30.24 -10.80
CA HIS A 219 5.89 -30.61 -9.61
C HIS A 219 5.84 -32.08 -9.27
N GLY A 220 4.75 -32.78 -9.62
CA GLY A 220 4.62 -34.21 -9.41
C GLY A 220 5.50 -35.06 -10.34
N TYR A 221 5.67 -34.63 -11.60
CA TYR A 221 6.34 -35.45 -12.63
C TYR A 221 7.48 -34.75 -13.39
N GLY A 222 7.61 -33.43 -13.28
CA GLY A 222 8.70 -32.67 -13.90
C GLY A 222 9.85 -32.43 -12.94
N THR A 223 9.59 -31.67 -11.88
CA THR A 223 10.61 -31.30 -10.87
C THR A 223 10.74 -32.31 -9.73
N GLY A 224 9.72 -33.15 -9.50
CA GLY A 224 9.62 -34.09 -8.39
C GLY A 224 9.65 -33.46 -7.00
N MET A 225 9.17 -32.22 -6.85
CA MET A 225 9.06 -31.54 -5.55
C MET A 225 7.74 -31.85 -4.83
N HIS A 226 6.70 -32.19 -5.59
CA HIS A 226 5.43 -32.66 -5.05
C HIS A 226 5.30 -34.17 -5.27
N ALA A 227 4.42 -34.81 -4.50
CA ALA A 227 4.03 -36.19 -4.76
C ALA A 227 3.49 -36.33 -6.21
N PRO A 228 3.83 -37.41 -6.94
CA PRO A 228 4.55 -38.62 -6.48
C PRO A 228 6.09 -38.51 -6.50
N GLY A 229 6.69 -37.38 -6.88
CA GLY A 229 8.13 -37.17 -6.81
C GLY A 229 8.94 -37.61 -8.04
N GLU A 230 8.27 -37.84 -9.18
CA GLU A 230 8.95 -38.23 -10.42
C GLU A 230 9.68 -37.03 -11.05
N LYS A 231 10.85 -37.29 -11.66
CA LYS A 231 11.73 -36.25 -12.25
C LYS A 231 12.15 -36.63 -13.66
N GLY A 232 12.34 -35.62 -14.50
CA GLY A 232 13.04 -35.75 -15.79
C GLY A 232 12.25 -36.39 -16.94
N ASN A 233 11.00 -36.81 -16.72
CA ASN A 233 10.15 -37.33 -17.78
C ASN A 233 9.14 -36.27 -18.26
N LEU A 234 9.56 -35.43 -19.21
CA LEU A 234 8.72 -34.37 -19.76
C LEU A 234 7.47 -34.92 -20.48
N ALA A 235 7.52 -36.11 -21.06
CA ALA A 235 6.33 -36.72 -21.67
C ALA A 235 5.27 -37.02 -20.60
N ALA A 236 5.68 -37.58 -19.45
CA ALA A 236 4.76 -37.82 -18.33
C ALA A 236 4.10 -36.53 -17.82
N VAL A 237 4.83 -35.41 -17.76
CA VAL A 237 4.26 -34.10 -17.37
C VAL A 237 3.08 -33.71 -18.25
N TYR A 238 3.24 -33.78 -19.58
CA TYR A 238 2.18 -33.38 -20.51
C TYR A 238 1.08 -34.43 -20.64
N THR A 239 1.39 -35.73 -20.53
CA THR A 239 0.37 -36.79 -20.43
C THR A 239 -0.50 -36.63 -19.19
N VAL A 240 0.09 -36.34 -18.03
CA VAL A 240 -0.64 -36.08 -16.78
C VAL A 240 -1.52 -34.84 -16.93
N GLY A 241 -1.00 -33.74 -17.48
CA GLY A 241 -1.80 -32.56 -17.77
C GLY A 241 -2.97 -32.84 -18.71
N HIS A 242 -2.76 -33.67 -19.74
CA HIS A 242 -3.80 -34.08 -20.67
C HIS A 242 -4.91 -34.90 -20.00
N ASN A 243 -4.54 -35.89 -19.19
CA ASN A 243 -5.52 -36.71 -18.46
C ASN A 243 -6.29 -35.90 -17.42
N LEU A 244 -5.65 -34.93 -16.75
CA LEU A 244 -6.33 -34.00 -15.82
C LEU A 244 -7.38 -33.14 -16.55
N ILE A 245 -7.06 -32.62 -17.75
CA ILE A 245 -8.01 -31.86 -18.57
C ILE A 245 -9.19 -32.72 -19.01
N LYS A 246 -8.93 -33.94 -19.49
CA LYS A 246 -9.98 -34.88 -19.91
C LYS A 246 -10.86 -35.32 -18.74
N ALA A 247 -10.27 -35.60 -17.58
CA ALA A 247 -11.01 -35.94 -16.36
C ALA A 247 -11.91 -34.78 -15.90
N HIS A 248 -11.41 -33.55 -15.94
CA HIS A 248 -12.21 -32.35 -15.68
C HIS A 248 -13.40 -32.24 -16.64
N SER A 249 -13.14 -32.31 -17.95
CA SER A 249 -14.19 -32.22 -18.98
C SER A 249 -15.26 -33.29 -18.78
N LYS A 250 -14.87 -34.55 -18.57
CA LYS A 250 -15.79 -35.66 -18.33
C LYS A 250 -16.69 -35.39 -17.11
N VAL A 251 -16.09 -34.92 -16.01
CA VAL A 251 -16.83 -34.59 -14.78
C VAL A 251 -17.77 -33.40 -14.98
N TRP A 252 -17.37 -32.38 -15.74
CA TRP A 252 -18.26 -31.26 -16.04
C TRP A 252 -19.47 -31.71 -16.86
N HIS A 253 -19.28 -32.52 -17.91
CA HIS A 253 -20.39 -33.03 -18.72
C HIS A 253 -21.33 -33.93 -17.91
N ASN A 254 -20.77 -34.76 -17.03
CA ASN A 254 -21.52 -35.56 -16.09
C ASN A 254 -22.37 -34.67 -15.17
N TYR A 255 -21.76 -33.68 -14.52
CA TYR A 255 -22.48 -32.72 -13.68
C TYR A 255 -23.57 -31.96 -14.45
N ASN A 256 -23.23 -31.46 -15.63
CA ASN A 256 -24.13 -30.67 -16.48
C ASN A 256 -25.37 -31.45 -16.90
N THR A 257 -25.19 -32.70 -17.32
CA THR A 257 -26.29 -33.54 -17.85
C THR A 257 -27.14 -34.13 -16.72
N HIS A 258 -26.50 -34.67 -15.69
CA HIS A 258 -27.20 -35.50 -14.71
C HIS A 258 -27.60 -34.74 -13.45
N PHE A 259 -26.85 -33.72 -13.04
CA PHE A 259 -26.99 -33.10 -11.71
C PHE A 259 -27.48 -31.65 -11.75
N ARG A 260 -26.94 -30.82 -12.65
CA ARG A 260 -27.28 -29.40 -12.78
C ARG A 260 -28.78 -29.13 -12.92
N PRO A 261 -29.59 -29.90 -13.68
CA PRO A 261 -31.02 -29.61 -13.84
C PRO A 261 -31.79 -29.55 -12.52
N HIS A 262 -31.42 -30.37 -11.53
CA HIS A 262 -32.09 -30.43 -10.23
C HIS A 262 -31.29 -29.79 -9.09
N GLN A 263 -29.95 -29.82 -9.13
CA GLN A 263 -29.09 -29.20 -8.09
C GLN A 263 -28.84 -27.72 -8.30
N LYS A 264 -28.88 -27.24 -9.56
CA LYS A 264 -28.71 -25.82 -9.95
C LYS A 264 -27.40 -25.16 -9.50
N GLY A 265 -26.35 -25.94 -9.24
CA GLY A 265 -25.02 -25.43 -8.93
C GLY A 265 -24.15 -25.14 -10.16
N TRP A 266 -22.93 -24.70 -9.89
CA TRP A 266 -21.89 -24.28 -10.83
C TRP A 266 -20.63 -25.11 -10.60
N LEU A 267 -19.91 -25.47 -11.66
CA LEU A 267 -18.70 -26.26 -11.62
C LEU A 267 -17.58 -25.59 -12.45
N SER A 268 -16.37 -25.60 -11.90
CA SER A 268 -15.17 -25.10 -12.55
C SER A 268 -13.92 -25.92 -12.16
N ILE A 269 -12.75 -25.42 -12.55
CA ILE A 269 -11.42 -25.91 -12.21
C ILE A 269 -10.57 -24.73 -11.72
N THR A 270 -9.82 -24.89 -10.63
CA THR A 270 -8.96 -23.79 -10.16
C THR A 270 -7.65 -23.81 -10.92
N LEU A 271 -7.38 -22.77 -11.69
CA LEU A 271 -6.14 -22.62 -12.47
C LEU A 271 -5.22 -21.61 -11.78
N GLY A 272 -4.00 -22.04 -11.44
CA GLY A 272 -3.00 -21.18 -10.81
C GLY A 272 -2.02 -20.59 -11.80
N SER A 273 -1.61 -19.34 -11.59
CA SER A 273 -0.53 -18.70 -12.38
C SER A 273 0.29 -17.72 -11.56
N HIS A 274 1.50 -17.46 -12.03
CA HIS A 274 2.28 -16.27 -11.66
C HIS A 274 1.87 -15.07 -12.54
N TRP A 275 2.46 -13.90 -12.24
CA TRP A 275 2.50 -12.76 -13.15
C TRP A 275 3.94 -12.40 -13.52
N ILE A 276 4.13 -11.80 -14.70
CA ILE A 276 5.44 -11.51 -15.26
C ILE A 276 5.43 -10.18 -16.03
N GLU A 277 6.53 -9.43 -15.93
CA GLU A 277 6.74 -8.14 -16.56
C GLU A 277 8.02 -8.16 -17.41
N PRO A 278 8.03 -7.43 -18.55
CA PRO A 278 9.19 -7.37 -19.41
C PRO A 278 10.33 -6.61 -18.73
N ASN A 279 11.57 -7.10 -18.86
CA ASN A 279 12.73 -6.40 -18.29
C ASN A 279 12.91 -4.98 -18.85
N ARG A 280 12.52 -4.79 -20.11
CA ARG A 280 12.51 -3.50 -20.79
C ARG A 280 11.10 -3.25 -21.29
N SER A 281 10.43 -2.24 -20.74
CA SER A 281 8.98 -2.02 -20.87
C SER A 281 8.45 -1.94 -22.31
N GLU A 282 9.29 -1.52 -23.27
CA GLU A 282 8.88 -1.36 -24.68
C GLU A 282 9.52 -2.39 -25.61
N ASN A 283 10.30 -3.34 -25.08
CA ASN A 283 10.94 -4.35 -25.89
C ASN A 283 9.94 -5.44 -26.29
N THR A 284 9.58 -5.47 -27.58
CA THR A 284 8.60 -6.41 -28.14
C THR A 284 8.98 -7.87 -27.94
N MET A 285 10.27 -8.20 -27.89
CA MET A 285 10.76 -9.57 -27.65
C MET A 285 10.60 -9.99 -26.19
N ASP A 286 10.86 -9.08 -25.25
CA ASP A 286 10.63 -9.30 -23.81
C ASP A 286 9.12 -9.46 -23.53
N ILE A 287 8.27 -8.65 -24.19
CA ILE A 287 6.80 -8.81 -24.14
C ILE A 287 6.36 -10.17 -24.71
N LEU A 288 6.93 -10.60 -25.84
CA LEU A 288 6.63 -11.92 -26.41
C LEU A 288 7.01 -13.06 -25.44
N LYS A 289 8.14 -12.93 -24.75
CA LYS A 289 8.56 -13.90 -23.72
C LYS A 289 7.64 -13.89 -22.49
N CYS A 290 7.11 -12.72 -22.11
CA CYS A 290 6.09 -12.62 -21.06
C CYS A 290 4.82 -13.40 -21.46
N GLN A 291 4.31 -13.17 -22.67
CA GLN A 291 3.18 -13.93 -23.20
C GLN A 291 3.46 -15.44 -23.20
N GLN A 292 4.63 -15.86 -23.69
CA GLN A 292 5.00 -17.28 -23.71
C GLN A 292 5.08 -17.88 -22.30
N SER A 293 5.53 -17.11 -21.30
CA SER A 293 5.56 -17.54 -19.90
C SER A 293 4.15 -17.76 -19.34
N MET A 294 3.24 -16.79 -19.53
CA MET A 294 1.84 -16.91 -19.10
C MET A 294 1.13 -18.08 -19.78
N VAL A 295 1.33 -18.23 -21.10
CA VAL A 295 0.78 -19.33 -21.89
C VAL A 295 1.32 -20.69 -21.43
N SER A 296 2.60 -20.80 -21.07
CA SER A 296 3.20 -22.07 -20.63
C SER A 296 2.67 -22.60 -19.28
N VAL A 297 2.04 -21.74 -18.49
CA VAL A 297 1.50 -22.07 -17.16
C VAL A 297 -0.02 -22.05 -17.18
N LEU A 298 -0.62 -20.88 -17.40
CA LEU A 298 -2.06 -20.70 -17.37
C LEU A 298 -2.71 -21.18 -18.67
N GLY A 299 -2.18 -20.75 -19.81
CA GLY A 299 -2.72 -21.10 -21.13
C GLY A 299 -2.72 -22.60 -21.42
N TRP A 300 -1.78 -23.36 -20.83
CA TRP A 300 -1.71 -24.82 -20.95
C TRP A 300 -3.05 -25.49 -20.58
N PHE A 301 -3.70 -25.05 -19.51
CA PHE A 301 -4.98 -25.59 -19.07
C PHE A 301 -6.17 -24.71 -19.46
N ALA A 302 -5.99 -23.38 -19.44
CA ALA A 302 -7.07 -22.44 -19.70
C ALA A 302 -7.48 -22.38 -21.18
N ASN A 303 -6.57 -22.56 -22.15
CA ASN A 303 -6.96 -22.54 -23.56
C ASN A 303 -7.86 -23.73 -23.95
N PRO A 304 -7.56 -24.98 -23.55
CA PRO A 304 -8.50 -26.08 -23.78
C PRO A 304 -9.87 -25.86 -23.13
N ILE A 305 -9.90 -25.36 -21.90
CA ILE A 305 -11.14 -25.31 -21.09
C ILE A 305 -11.99 -24.06 -21.38
N HIS A 306 -11.35 -22.89 -21.45
CA HIS A 306 -12.01 -21.58 -21.60
C HIS A 306 -11.84 -20.97 -22.99
N GLY A 307 -10.94 -21.50 -23.82
CA GLY A 307 -10.67 -21.04 -25.17
C GLY A 307 -11.33 -21.91 -26.24
N ASP A 308 -10.52 -22.39 -27.18
CA ASP A 308 -10.98 -23.08 -28.40
C ASP A 308 -11.10 -24.60 -28.26
N GLY A 309 -10.68 -25.19 -27.14
CA GLY A 309 -10.68 -26.64 -26.93
C GLY A 309 -9.34 -27.32 -27.16
N ASP A 310 -8.31 -26.60 -27.61
CA ASP A 310 -6.99 -27.15 -27.92
C ASP A 310 -5.88 -26.48 -27.10
N TYR A 311 -4.69 -27.08 -27.12
CA TYR A 311 -3.52 -26.48 -26.50
C TYR A 311 -3.07 -25.22 -27.26
N PRO A 312 -2.44 -24.25 -26.57
CA PRO A 312 -1.92 -23.05 -27.22
C PRO A 312 -0.97 -23.36 -28.38
N GLU A 313 -1.11 -22.65 -29.49
CA GLU A 313 -0.31 -22.87 -30.71
C GLU A 313 1.20 -22.86 -30.49
N GLY A 314 1.68 -21.96 -29.62
CA GLY A 314 3.10 -21.90 -29.25
C GLY A 314 3.60 -23.16 -28.55
N MET A 315 2.74 -23.81 -27.75
CA MET A 315 3.07 -25.06 -27.08
C MET A 315 3.05 -26.23 -28.06
N LYS A 316 2.02 -26.33 -28.91
CA LYS A 316 1.92 -27.39 -29.93
C LYS A 316 3.14 -27.43 -30.85
N LYS A 317 3.60 -26.25 -31.31
CA LYS A 317 4.79 -26.14 -32.16
C LYS A 317 6.08 -26.53 -31.44
N LYS A 318 6.24 -26.13 -30.17
CA LYS A 318 7.47 -26.36 -29.39
C LYS A 318 7.58 -27.78 -28.84
N LEU A 319 6.44 -28.42 -28.55
CA LEU A 319 6.35 -29.67 -27.78
C LEU A 319 5.74 -30.81 -28.60
N LEU A 320 5.73 -30.70 -29.94
CA LEU A 320 5.05 -31.62 -30.85
C LEU A 320 5.34 -33.10 -30.60
N SER A 321 6.55 -33.44 -30.15
CA SER A 321 6.97 -34.83 -29.90
C SER A 321 6.51 -35.41 -28.56
N ILE A 322 6.05 -34.59 -27.61
CA ILE A 322 5.74 -35.01 -26.24
C ILE A 322 4.36 -34.55 -25.74
N LEU A 323 3.74 -33.57 -26.40
CA LEU A 323 2.41 -33.08 -26.06
C LEU A 323 1.36 -33.98 -26.72
N PRO A 324 0.46 -34.62 -25.95
CA PRO A 324 -0.65 -35.40 -26.53
C PRO A 324 -1.55 -34.52 -27.39
N LEU A 325 -2.20 -35.12 -28.39
CA LEU A 325 -3.09 -34.43 -29.32
C LEU A 325 -4.55 -34.67 -28.91
N PHE A 326 -5.34 -33.60 -28.88
CA PHE A 326 -6.80 -33.74 -28.83
C PHE A 326 -7.34 -34.03 -30.22
N SER A 327 -8.21 -35.03 -30.32
CA SER A 327 -9.07 -35.22 -31.49
C SER A 327 -10.07 -34.05 -31.61
N GLU A 328 -10.63 -33.83 -32.80
CA GLU A 328 -11.63 -32.77 -32.99
C GLU A 328 -12.89 -32.97 -32.14
N ALA A 329 -13.26 -34.22 -31.83
CA ALA A 329 -14.35 -34.52 -30.90
C ALA A 329 -13.99 -34.04 -29.48
N GLU A 330 -12.80 -34.39 -28.99
CA GLU A 330 -12.35 -33.99 -27.65
C GLU A 330 -12.21 -32.48 -27.51
N LYS A 331 -11.74 -31.76 -28.54
CA LYS A 331 -11.67 -30.29 -28.50
C LYS A 331 -13.05 -29.68 -28.26
N ASN A 332 -14.06 -30.19 -28.96
CA ASN A 332 -15.44 -29.74 -28.81
C ASN A 332 -16.05 -30.13 -27.45
N GLU A 333 -15.60 -31.24 -26.86
CA GLU A 333 -16.01 -31.66 -25.53
C GLU A 333 -15.33 -30.86 -24.41
N VAL A 334 -14.04 -30.52 -24.54
CA VAL A 334 -13.30 -29.84 -23.47
C VAL A 334 -13.61 -28.35 -23.40
N ARG A 335 -13.86 -27.68 -24.53
CA ARG A 335 -14.15 -26.24 -24.54
C ARG A 335 -15.45 -25.92 -23.80
N GLY A 336 -15.46 -24.83 -23.04
CA GLY A 336 -16.64 -24.36 -22.32
C GLY A 336 -17.03 -25.21 -21.11
N THR A 337 -16.14 -26.08 -20.61
CA THR A 337 -16.39 -26.97 -19.46
C THR A 337 -16.18 -26.30 -18.10
N ALA A 338 -16.44 -24.99 -18.01
CA ALA A 338 -16.35 -24.25 -16.76
C ALA A 338 -17.36 -23.10 -16.74
N ASP A 339 -18.19 -23.06 -15.71
CA ASP A 339 -19.28 -22.07 -15.61
C ASP A 339 -18.79 -20.68 -15.17
N PHE A 340 -17.57 -20.64 -14.64
CA PHE A 340 -16.82 -19.45 -14.24
C PHE A 340 -15.32 -19.77 -14.27
N PHE A 341 -14.47 -18.75 -14.28
CA PHE A 341 -13.03 -18.90 -14.20
C PHE A 341 -12.59 -18.88 -12.72
N ALA A 342 -12.10 -20.00 -12.19
CA ALA A 342 -11.57 -20.05 -10.84
C ALA A 342 -10.05 -19.85 -10.87
N PHE A 343 -9.56 -18.76 -10.28
CA PHE A 343 -8.17 -18.35 -10.35
C PHE A 343 -7.44 -18.50 -9.01
N SER A 344 -6.27 -19.13 -9.04
CA SER A 344 -5.34 -19.20 -7.91
C SER A 344 -4.16 -18.26 -8.15
N PHE A 345 -3.91 -17.36 -7.21
CA PHE A 345 -2.78 -16.45 -7.24
C PHE A 345 -2.16 -16.37 -5.85
N GLY A 346 -1.25 -17.29 -5.57
CA GLY A 346 -0.61 -17.45 -4.26
C GLY A 346 0.81 -18.00 -4.38
N PRO A 347 1.54 -18.12 -3.26
CA PRO A 347 2.97 -18.43 -3.23
C PRO A 347 3.37 -19.71 -3.96
N ASN A 348 2.46 -20.70 -4.02
CA ASN A 348 2.65 -21.96 -4.74
C ASN A 348 2.99 -21.78 -6.24
N ASN A 349 2.57 -20.66 -6.85
CA ASN A 349 2.89 -20.35 -8.25
C ASN A 349 4.17 -19.51 -8.42
N PHE A 350 4.78 -19.06 -7.32
CA PHE A 350 5.97 -18.19 -7.31
C PHE A 350 7.21 -18.88 -6.73
N LYS A 351 7.00 -19.85 -5.84
CA LYS A 351 8.04 -20.50 -5.06
C LYS A 351 7.91 -22.02 -5.18
N PRO A 352 9.04 -22.73 -5.36
CA PRO A 352 10.41 -22.23 -5.50
C PRO A 352 10.74 -21.74 -6.93
N LEU A 353 11.99 -21.35 -7.21
CA LEU A 353 12.37 -20.62 -8.44
C LEU A 353 12.08 -21.38 -9.75
N ASN A 354 12.11 -22.72 -9.70
CA ASN A 354 11.83 -23.64 -10.82
C ASN A 354 10.32 -23.94 -11.00
N THR A 355 9.44 -23.23 -10.29
CA THR A 355 7.98 -23.36 -10.44
C THR A 355 7.51 -23.00 -11.81
N MET A 356 8.12 -22.01 -12.47
CA MET A 356 7.69 -21.54 -13.78
C MET A 356 8.88 -21.20 -14.69
N ALA A 357 8.65 -21.29 -16.00
CA ALA A 357 9.60 -20.80 -16.99
C ALA A 357 9.48 -19.28 -17.15
N LYS A 358 10.37 -18.52 -16.49
CA LYS A 358 10.40 -17.05 -16.55
C LYS A 358 10.86 -16.47 -17.89
N MET A 359 11.56 -17.27 -18.69
CA MET A 359 12.13 -16.84 -19.99
C MET A 359 13.01 -15.59 -19.90
N GLY A 360 13.72 -15.45 -18.77
CA GLY A 360 14.60 -14.32 -18.48
C GLY A 360 13.90 -13.01 -18.11
N GLN A 361 12.58 -13.02 -17.86
CA GLN A 361 11.79 -11.84 -17.51
C GLN A 361 11.57 -11.74 -15.98
N ASN A 362 10.97 -10.62 -15.54
CA ASN A 362 10.79 -10.31 -14.13
C ASN A 362 9.44 -10.81 -13.60
N VAL A 363 9.48 -11.58 -12.52
CA VAL A 363 8.26 -12.05 -11.85
C VAL A 363 7.69 -10.89 -11.02
N SER A 364 6.37 -10.70 -11.10
CA SER A 364 5.65 -9.63 -10.42
C SER A 364 4.44 -10.18 -9.67
N LEU A 365 4.00 -9.47 -8.63
CA LEU A 365 2.81 -9.81 -7.84
C LEU A 365 1.59 -8.96 -8.23
N ASN A 366 1.61 -8.37 -9.43
CA ASN A 366 0.52 -7.55 -9.97
C ASN A 366 -0.67 -8.43 -10.41
N LEU A 367 -1.58 -8.69 -9.47
CA LEU A 367 -2.82 -9.41 -9.68
C LEU A 367 -3.79 -8.66 -10.60
N ARG A 368 -3.79 -7.32 -10.60
CA ARG A 368 -4.65 -6.52 -11.50
C ARG A 368 -4.34 -6.81 -12.96
N GLU A 369 -3.06 -6.81 -13.33
CA GLU A 369 -2.64 -7.11 -14.70
C GLU A 369 -2.87 -8.58 -15.08
N ALA A 370 -2.65 -9.52 -14.15
CA ALA A 370 -2.99 -10.92 -14.38
C ALA A 370 -4.50 -11.13 -14.66
N LEU A 371 -5.38 -10.42 -13.93
CA LEU A 371 -6.82 -10.45 -14.18
C LEU A 371 -7.21 -9.80 -15.51
N ASN A 372 -6.53 -8.73 -15.92
CA ASN A 372 -6.70 -8.14 -17.26
C ASN A 372 -6.26 -9.10 -18.37
N TRP A 373 -5.14 -9.80 -18.18
CA TRP A 373 -4.69 -10.81 -19.13
C TRP A 373 -5.74 -11.92 -19.30
N ILE A 374 -6.32 -12.41 -18.20
CA ILE A 374 -7.43 -13.38 -18.23
C ILE A 374 -8.66 -12.80 -18.96
N LYS A 375 -9.02 -11.54 -18.69
CA LYS A 375 -10.13 -10.86 -19.37
C LYS A 375 -9.93 -10.85 -20.89
N LEU A 376 -8.74 -10.50 -21.34
CA LEU A 376 -8.42 -10.36 -22.76
C LEU A 376 -8.34 -11.72 -23.46
N GLU A 377 -7.65 -12.70 -22.87
CA GLU A 377 -7.44 -14.02 -23.48
C GLU A 377 -8.68 -14.90 -23.51
N TYR A 378 -9.58 -14.75 -22.53
CA TYR A 378 -10.71 -15.66 -22.33
C TYR A 378 -12.08 -14.93 -22.31
N ASN A 379 -12.17 -13.83 -23.06
CA ASN A 379 -13.44 -13.19 -23.42
C ASN A 379 -14.24 -12.66 -22.21
N ASN A 380 -13.57 -11.99 -21.27
CA ASN A 380 -14.16 -11.37 -20.08
C ASN A 380 -15.07 -12.31 -19.26
N PRO A 381 -14.53 -13.44 -18.77
CA PRO A 381 -15.29 -14.42 -18.02
C PRO A 381 -15.66 -13.87 -16.63
N ARG A 382 -16.63 -14.51 -15.96
CA ARG A 382 -16.83 -14.29 -14.52
C ARG A 382 -15.68 -14.94 -13.77
N ILE A 383 -15.02 -14.20 -12.88
CA ILE A 383 -13.83 -14.68 -12.17
C ILE A 383 -14.13 -14.85 -10.67
N LEU A 384 -13.86 -16.04 -10.15
CA LEU A 384 -13.72 -16.30 -8.71
C LEU A 384 -12.23 -16.39 -8.40
N ILE A 385 -11.74 -15.56 -7.48
CA ILE A 385 -10.39 -15.76 -6.94
C ILE A 385 -10.51 -16.87 -5.90
N ALA A 386 -10.17 -18.10 -6.29
CA ALA A 386 -10.35 -19.32 -5.51
C ALA A 386 -9.20 -19.57 -4.51
N GLU A 387 -8.07 -18.89 -4.68
CA GLU A 387 -6.97 -18.84 -3.71
C GLU A 387 -6.20 -17.54 -3.88
N ASN A 388 -6.12 -16.72 -2.82
CA ASN A 388 -5.16 -15.63 -2.77
C ASN A 388 -4.69 -15.37 -1.34
N GLY A 389 -3.40 -15.06 -1.21
CA GLY A 389 -2.74 -14.83 0.06
C GLY A 389 -1.23 -14.91 -0.10
N TRP A 390 -0.51 -14.77 1.00
CA TRP A 390 0.92 -14.97 1.05
C TRP A 390 1.29 -15.87 2.25
N PHE A 391 2.56 -15.92 2.61
CA PHE A 391 3.02 -16.67 3.77
C PHE A 391 3.92 -15.81 4.66
N THR A 392 4.05 -16.23 5.91
CA THR A 392 5.04 -15.73 6.87
C THR A 392 5.94 -16.87 7.31
N ASP A 393 7.11 -16.55 7.88
CA ASP A 393 7.93 -17.55 8.57
C ASP A 393 7.18 -18.15 9.76
N SER A 394 7.49 -19.40 10.09
CA SER A 394 6.82 -20.15 11.17
C SER A 394 6.96 -19.56 12.57
N HIS A 395 7.95 -18.69 12.81
CA HIS A 395 8.11 -17.99 14.08
C HIS A 395 7.06 -16.89 14.29
N VAL A 396 6.44 -16.40 13.21
CA VAL A 396 5.35 -15.41 13.27
C VAL A 396 4.11 -16.14 13.77
N LYS A 397 3.62 -15.74 14.96
CA LYS A 397 2.46 -16.35 15.60
C LYS A 397 1.18 -15.64 15.17
N THR A 398 0.80 -14.59 15.90
CA THR A 398 -0.47 -13.86 15.71
C THR A 398 -0.30 -12.45 15.17
N GLU A 399 0.88 -11.84 15.31
CA GLU A 399 1.19 -10.50 14.79
C GLU A 399 1.78 -10.62 13.38
N ASP A 400 0.92 -10.84 12.39
CA ASP A 400 1.28 -11.09 10.99
C ASP A 400 1.07 -9.85 10.12
N THR A 401 1.70 -8.73 10.50
CA THR A 401 1.59 -7.44 9.81
C THR A 401 1.81 -7.57 8.30
N THR A 402 2.80 -8.35 7.86
CA THR A 402 3.07 -8.55 6.42
C THR A 402 1.89 -9.20 5.69
N ALA A 403 1.16 -10.12 6.31
CA ALA A 403 -0.03 -10.74 5.72
C ALA A 403 -1.16 -9.72 5.51
N ILE A 404 -1.38 -8.79 6.46
CA ILE A 404 -2.33 -7.67 6.29
C ILE A 404 -1.96 -6.83 5.07
N TYR A 405 -0.68 -6.44 4.94
CA TYR A 405 -0.24 -5.58 3.84
C TYR A 405 -0.29 -6.28 2.48
N MET A 406 0.01 -7.58 2.42
CA MET A 406 -0.18 -8.38 1.21
C MET A 406 -1.67 -8.46 0.83
N MET A 407 -2.55 -8.70 1.81
CA MET A 407 -4.01 -8.71 1.58
C MET A 407 -4.53 -7.33 1.14
N LYS A 408 -4.07 -6.23 1.75
CA LYS A 408 -4.34 -4.85 1.32
C LYS A 408 -3.99 -4.64 -0.16
N ASN A 409 -2.78 -5.05 -0.56
CA ASN A 409 -2.30 -4.94 -1.94
C ASN A 409 -3.19 -5.73 -2.90
N PHE A 410 -3.44 -7.00 -2.61
CA PHE A 410 -4.25 -7.83 -3.50
C PHE A 410 -5.69 -7.34 -3.60
N LEU A 411 -6.35 -7.01 -2.48
CA LEU A 411 -7.71 -6.50 -2.51
C LEU A 411 -7.80 -5.16 -3.24
N SER A 412 -6.81 -4.28 -3.10
CA SER A 412 -6.79 -2.99 -3.82
C SER A 412 -6.70 -3.22 -5.32
N GLN A 413 -5.83 -4.14 -5.74
CA GLN A 413 -5.69 -4.53 -7.15
C GLN A 413 -6.96 -5.17 -7.71
N VAL A 414 -7.65 -6.00 -6.93
CA VAL A 414 -8.95 -6.59 -7.33
C VAL A 414 -10.03 -5.52 -7.44
N LEU A 415 -10.11 -4.58 -6.50
CA LEU A 415 -11.10 -3.51 -6.57
C LEU A 415 -10.84 -2.58 -7.77
N GLN A 416 -9.58 -2.28 -8.06
CA GLN A 416 -9.19 -1.56 -9.28
C GLN A 416 -9.58 -2.32 -10.55
N ALA A 417 -9.33 -3.63 -10.60
CA ALA A 417 -9.74 -4.49 -11.70
C ALA A 417 -11.25 -4.45 -11.95
N ILE A 418 -12.06 -4.42 -10.89
CA ILE A 418 -13.52 -4.31 -11.00
C ILE A 418 -13.94 -2.91 -11.47
N ARG A 419 -13.40 -1.85 -10.84
CA ARG A 419 -13.92 -0.47 -10.99
C ARG A 419 -13.37 0.28 -12.19
N LEU A 420 -12.11 0.04 -12.55
CA LEU A 420 -11.43 0.72 -13.65
C LEU A 420 -11.40 -0.15 -14.90
N ASP A 421 -11.12 -1.44 -14.74
CA ASP A 421 -10.89 -2.34 -15.87
C ASP A 421 -12.14 -3.16 -16.23
N GLU A 422 -13.26 -2.97 -15.52
CA GLU A 422 -14.54 -3.65 -15.74
C GLU A 422 -14.43 -5.20 -15.76
N ILE A 423 -13.50 -5.75 -14.99
CA ILE A 423 -13.31 -7.19 -14.85
C ILE A 423 -14.39 -7.75 -13.92
N ARG A 424 -15.03 -8.85 -14.34
CA ARG A 424 -16.18 -9.46 -13.65
C ARG A 424 -15.75 -10.39 -12.51
N VAL A 425 -14.92 -9.89 -11.59
CA VAL A 425 -14.60 -10.61 -10.35
C VAL A 425 -15.83 -10.57 -9.44
N PHE A 426 -16.34 -11.74 -9.06
CA PHE A 426 -17.55 -11.84 -8.23
C PHE A 426 -17.30 -12.36 -6.82
N GLY A 427 -16.12 -12.91 -6.54
CA GLY A 427 -15.76 -13.36 -5.20
C GLY A 427 -14.27 -13.50 -4.98
N TYR A 428 -13.89 -13.57 -3.71
CA TYR A 428 -12.51 -13.63 -3.23
C TYR A 428 -12.36 -14.63 -2.09
N THR A 429 -11.40 -15.55 -2.24
CA THR A 429 -11.06 -16.57 -1.25
C THR A 429 -9.71 -16.25 -0.61
N ALA A 430 -9.73 -15.78 0.64
CA ALA A 430 -8.51 -15.64 1.43
C ALA A 430 -7.91 -17.02 1.72
N TRP A 431 -6.60 -17.15 1.54
CA TRP A 431 -5.89 -18.41 1.79
C TRP A 431 -4.77 -18.28 2.81
N SER A 432 -4.79 -19.03 3.92
CA SER A 432 -5.74 -20.09 4.33
C SER A 432 -6.57 -19.72 5.56
N LEU A 433 -7.61 -20.50 5.89
CA LEU A 433 -8.34 -20.33 7.15
C LEU A 433 -7.41 -20.46 8.35
N LEU A 434 -6.64 -21.54 8.42
CA LEU A 434 -5.76 -21.85 9.53
C LEU A 434 -4.40 -22.37 9.06
N ASP A 435 -3.41 -22.26 9.93
CA ASP A 435 -2.08 -22.81 9.68
C ASP A 435 -2.16 -24.33 9.57
N GLY A 436 -1.46 -24.91 8.58
CA GLY A 436 -1.40 -26.35 8.35
C GLY A 436 -0.07 -26.80 7.77
N PHE A 437 -0.07 -27.98 7.15
CA PHE A 437 1.09 -28.55 6.47
C PHE A 437 1.21 -27.98 5.05
N GLU A 438 2.25 -27.20 4.78
CA GLU A 438 2.47 -26.48 3.53
C GLU A 438 3.37 -27.25 2.56
N TRP A 439 2.95 -28.47 2.20
CA TRP A 439 3.57 -29.28 1.14
C TRP A 439 5.06 -29.55 1.41
N GLN A 440 5.96 -29.28 0.45
CA GLN A 440 7.40 -29.44 0.63
C GLN A 440 7.98 -28.56 1.75
N ASP A 441 7.34 -27.42 2.05
CA ASP A 441 7.79 -26.49 3.09
C ASP A 441 7.33 -26.93 4.48
N ALA A 442 6.48 -27.96 4.56
CA ALA A 442 5.96 -28.55 5.77
C ALA A 442 5.43 -27.49 6.76
N TYR A 443 6.05 -27.33 7.92
CA TYR A 443 5.64 -26.36 8.94
C TYR A 443 6.63 -25.18 9.08
N THR A 444 7.53 -24.98 8.11
CA THR A 444 8.54 -23.91 8.15
C THR A 444 7.96 -22.53 7.84
N ILE A 445 6.82 -22.51 7.14
CA ILE A 445 6.04 -21.32 6.81
C ILE A 445 4.61 -21.45 7.35
N ARG A 446 3.88 -20.34 7.40
CA ARG A 446 2.48 -20.24 7.85
C ARG A 446 1.65 -19.41 6.89
N ARG A 447 0.42 -19.83 6.60
CA ARG A 447 -0.51 -19.17 5.67
C ARG A 447 -1.87 -18.86 6.27
N GLY A 448 -2.18 -19.39 7.46
CA GLY A 448 -3.50 -19.28 8.07
C GLY A 448 -3.81 -17.89 8.59
N LEU A 449 -5.07 -17.48 8.49
CA LEU A 449 -5.63 -16.37 9.26
C LEU A 449 -5.72 -16.71 10.75
N PHE A 450 -5.81 -17.98 11.09
CA PHE A 450 -5.75 -18.50 12.46
C PHE A 450 -4.44 -19.23 12.73
N TYR A 451 -3.75 -18.79 13.78
CA TYR A 451 -2.56 -19.44 14.30
C TYR A 451 -2.93 -20.76 14.97
N VAL A 452 -2.15 -21.81 14.67
CA VAL A 452 -2.22 -23.11 15.32
C VAL A 452 -0.86 -23.45 15.91
N ASP A 453 -0.82 -23.70 17.21
CA ASP A 453 0.35 -24.27 17.87
C ASP A 453 0.38 -25.78 17.66
N PHE A 454 1.19 -26.25 16.70
CA PHE A 454 1.30 -27.67 16.36
C PHE A 454 1.84 -28.56 17.50
N ASN A 455 2.44 -27.97 18.54
CA ASN A 455 2.93 -28.72 19.70
C ASN A 455 1.86 -28.88 20.80
N SER A 456 0.80 -28.07 20.77
CA SER A 456 -0.31 -28.14 21.72
C SER A 456 -1.27 -29.27 21.33
N LYS A 457 -1.69 -30.10 22.29
CA LYS A 457 -2.73 -31.13 22.06
C LYS A 457 -4.09 -30.50 21.72
N GLN A 458 -4.34 -29.28 22.19
CA GLN A 458 -5.61 -28.58 22.01
C GLN A 458 -5.73 -27.96 20.61
N LYS A 459 -4.62 -27.59 19.96
CA LYS A 459 -4.61 -26.99 18.61
C LYS A 459 -5.61 -25.84 18.45
N GLU A 460 -5.70 -24.95 19.44
CA GLU A 460 -6.64 -23.82 19.38
C GLU A 460 -6.42 -22.94 18.15
N ARG A 461 -7.50 -22.47 17.53
CA ARG A 461 -7.48 -21.55 16.39
C ARG A 461 -7.43 -20.13 16.94
N LYS A 462 -6.24 -19.57 17.10
CA LYS A 462 -6.07 -18.20 17.62
C LYS A 462 -6.11 -17.20 16.48
N PRO A 463 -7.03 -16.22 16.45
CA PRO A 463 -7.11 -15.26 15.35
C PRO A 463 -5.81 -14.43 15.29
N LYS A 464 -5.21 -14.36 14.10
CA LYS A 464 -4.09 -13.46 13.84
C LYS A 464 -4.60 -12.05 13.51
N SER A 465 -3.69 -11.08 13.42
CA SER A 465 -4.04 -9.71 12.99
C SER A 465 -4.74 -9.71 11.63
N SER A 466 -4.32 -10.57 10.69
CA SER A 466 -4.97 -10.76 9.40
C SER A 466 -6.42 -11.26 9.49
N ALA A 467 -6.78 -12.13 10.46
CA ALA A 467 -8.17 -12.55 10.68
C ALA A 467 -9.04 -11.38 11.13
N HIS A 468 -8.55 -10.55 12.06
CA HIS A 468 -9.27 -9.34 12.49
C HIS A 468 -9.44 -8.34 11.32
N TYR A 469 -8.39 -8.16 10.52
CA TYR A 469 -8.44 -7.32 9.33
C TYR A 469 -9.47 -7.83 8.31
N TYR A 470 -9.43 -9.11 7.97
CA TYR A 470 -10.34 -9.70 6.98
C TYR A 470 -11.80 -9.71 7.44
N LYS A 471 -12.05 -10.00 8.73
CA LYS A 471 -13.37 -9.81 9.36
C LYS A 471 -13.90 -8.39 9.14
N GLN A 472 -13.04 -7.39 9.34
CA GLN A 472 -13.42 -6.00 9.17
C GLN A 472 -13.72 -5.65 7.71
N ILE A 473 -12.95 -6.18 6.76
CA ILE A 473 -13.18 -6.03 5.31
C ILE A 473 -14.54 -6.56 4.92
N ILE A 474 -14.90 -7.77 5.37
CA ILE A 474 -16.18 -8.39 5.04
C ILE A 474 -17.33 -7.55 5.59
N ARG A 475 -17.21 -7.12 6.85
CA ARG A 475 -18.23 -6.31 7.52
C ARG A 475 -18.51 -4.98 6.83
N GLU A 476 -17.48 -4.33 6.27
CA GLU A 476 -17.60 -3.06 5.53
C GLU A 476 -17.70 -3.25 4.01
N ASN A 477 -17.70 -4.51 3.54
CA ASN A 477 -17.62 -4.88 2.13
C ASN A 477 -16.48 -4.14 1.37
N GLY A 478 -15.33 -3.93 2.02
CA GLY A 478 -14.27 -3.09 1.49
C GLY A 478 -13.33 -2.51 2.55
N PHE A 479 -12.53 -1.51 2.17
CA PHE A 479 -11.59 -0.83 3.06
C PHE A 479 -12.30 0.06 4.07
N SER A 480 -11.68 0.21 5.25
CA SER A 480 -12.40 0.83 6.36
C SER A 480 -12.63 2.33 6.19
N LEU A 481 -13.86 2.74 6.46
CA LEU A 481 -14.33 4.14 6.46
C LEU A 481 -14.47 4.73 7.87
N LYS A 482 -14.14 3.99 8.94
CA LYS A 482 -14.43 4.39 10.34
C LYS A 482 -13.90 5.77 10.72
N GLU A 483 -12.73 6.16 10.21
CA GLU A 483 -12.13 7.45 10.49
C GLU A 483 -12.64 8.58 9.57
N ALA A 484 -13.30 8.23 8.47
CA ALA A 484 -13.94 9.17 7.57
C ALA A 484 -15.32 9.55 8.12
N THR A 485 -15.47 10.80 8.54
CA THR A 485 -16.78 11.34 8.96
C THR A 485 -17.41 12.13 7.81
N PRO A 486 -18.75 12.19 7.72
CA PRO A 486 -19.42 13.00 6.69
C PRO A 486 -18.96 14.46 6.69
N ASP A 487 -19.06 15.12 5.55
CA ASP A 487 -18.74 16.55 5.42
C ASP A 487 -19.66 17.37 6.35
N VAL A 488 -19.10 18.40 6.98
CA VAL A 488 -19.83 19.25 7.93
C VAL A 488 -20.12 20.59 7.29
N GLN A 489 -21.32 21.10 7.52
CA GLN A 489 -21.70 22.46 7.13
C GLN A 489 -21.28 23.44 8.23
N GLY A 490 -20.52 24.47 7.85
CA GLY A 490 -20.04 25.47 8.79
C GLY A 490 -19.10 26.47 8.14
N GLN A 491 -18.72 27.51 8.90
CA GLN A 491 -17.79 28.54 8.46
C GLN A 491 -16.66 28.72 9.47
N PHE A 492 -15.48 29.02 8.95
CA PHE A 492 -14.35 29.49 9.77
C PHE A 492 -14.67 30.88 10.37
N PRO A 493 -14.02 31.28 11.47
CA PRO A 493 -14.14 32.64 12.00
C PRO A 493 -13.88 33.71 10.92
N CYS A 494 -14.48 34.89 11.05
CA CYS A 494 -14.33 35.96 10.07
C CYS A 494 -12.88 36.45 9.93
N ASP A 495 -12.10 36.34 10.99
CA ASP A 495 -10.68 36.71 11.09
C ASP A 495 -9.71 35.54 10.84
N PHE A 496 -10.21 34.41 10.34
CA PHE A 496 -9.36 33.25 10.03
C PHE A 496 -8.30 33.59 8.99
N SER A 497 -7.03 33.33 9.33
CA SER A 497 -5.88 33.59 8.46
C SER A 497 -5.81 32.60 7.30
N TRP A 498 -6.38 32.97 6.15
CA TRP A 498 -6.18 32.25 4.89
C TRP A 498 -4.84 32.62 4.25
N GLY A 499 -3.90 31.67 4.20
CA GLY A 499 -2.55 31.94 3.71
C GLY A 499 -2.04 30.97 2.64
N VAL A 500 -1.05 31.44 1.90
CA VAL A 500 -0.19 30.63 1.03
C VAL A 500 1.25 30.75 1.50
N THR A 501 2.01 29.65 1.38
CA THR A 501 3.39 29.58 1.86
C THR A 501 4.36 29.47 0.70
N GLU A 502 5.43 30.24 0.79
CA GLU A 502 6.63 30.13 -0.01
C GLU A 502 7.82 29.79 0.91
N SER A 503 8.85 29.16 0.35
CA SER A 503 10.07 28.83 1.09
C SER A 503 11.01 30.04 1.17
N VAL A 504 12.31 29.87 0.87
CA VAL A 504 13.30 30.95 0.94
C VAL A 504 13.20 31.84 -0.29
N LEU A 505 12.87 33.12 -0.09
CA LEU A 505 12.95 34.12 -1.13
C LEU A 505 14.39 34.61 -1.27
N LYS A 506 15.03 34.34 -2.41
CA LYS A 506 16.37 34.85 -2.71
C LYS A 506 16.29 36.32 -3.12
N PRO A 507 16.99 37.23 -2.42
CA PRO A 507 16.90 38.66 -2.70
C PRO A 507 17.63 38.99 -4.00
N GLU A 508 17.03 39.86 -4.81
CA GLU A 508 17.69 40.43 -5.98
C GLU A 508 18.64 41.55 -5.54
N SER A 509 19.91 41.48 -5.96
CA SER A 509 20.94 42.47 -5.60
C SER A 509 20.79 43.80 -6.35
N VAL A 510 20.08 43.80 -7.49
CA VAL A 510 19.83 44.98 -8.32
C VAL A 510 18.37 44.99 -8.75
N ALA A 511 17.75 46.16 -8.73
CA ALA A 511 16.45 46.38 -9.36
C ALA A 511 16.55 46.02 -10.85
N SER A 512 15.96 44.87 -11.22
CA SER A 512 16.12 44.20 -12.51
C SER A 512 15.15 44.72 -13.59
N SER A 513 14.36 45.75 -13.28
CA SER A 513 13.52 46.41 -14.28
C SER A 513 14.37 46.97 -15.43
N PRO A 514 14.03 46.69 -16.70
CA PRO A 514 14.67 47.32 -17.86
C PRO A 514 14.38 48.83 -17.94
N GLN A 515 13.53 49.36 -17.04
CA GLN A 515 13.18 50.77 -16.99
C GLN A 515 14.05 51.49 -15.96
N PHE A 516 14.62 52.63 -16.35
CA PHE A 516 15.37 53.55 -15.48
C PHE A 516 16.70 53.03 -14.90
N SER A 517 17.26 51.94 -15.46
CA SER A 517 18.54 51.36 -15.06
C SER A 517 19.72 51.78 -15.94
N ASP A 518 19.48 52.10 -17.22
CA ASP A 518 20.51 52.60 -18.14
C ASP A 518 20.73 54.11 -17.94
N PRO A 519 21.90 54.56 -17.43
CA PRO A 519 22.20 55.97 -17.25
C PRO A 519 22.71 56.65 -18.53
N TYR A 520 22.88 55.92 -19.64
CA TYR A 520 23.47 56.48 -20.85
C TYR A 520 22.44 57.19 -21.72
N LEU A 521 22.87 58.30 -22.31
CA LEU A 521 22.07 59.01 -23.31
C LEU A 521 22.31 58.39 -24.69
N TYR A 522 21.24 58.17 -25.46
CA TYR A 522 21.30 57.67 -26.82
C TYR A 522 20.64 58.66 -27.78
N LEU A 523 21.26 58.84 -28.94
CA LEU A 523 20.65 59.48 -30.10
C LEU A 523 19.92 58.40 -30.90
N TRP A 524 18.60 58.54 -31.01
CA TRP A 524 17.79 57.64 -31.81
C TRP A 524 17.67 58.15 -33.24
N ASN A 525 18.14 57.36 -34.21
CA ASN A 525 17.98 57.67 -35.62
C ASN A 525 16.56 57.28 -36.10
N ALA A 526 15.56 58.07 -35.70
CA ALA A 526 14.15 57.76 -35.91
C ALA A 526 13.73 57.70 -37.40
N THR A 527 14.40 58.46 -38.27
CA THR A 527 14.06 58.55 -39.71
C THR A 527 14.97 57.69 -40.61
N GLY A 528 16.11 57.20 -40.10
CA GLY A 528 17.06 56.38 -40.84
C GLY A 528 17.00 54.90 -40.44
N ASN A 529 18.14 54.35 -39.99
CA ASN A 529 18.30 52.92 -39.68
C ASN A 529 17.59 52.45 -38.38
N ARG A 530 16.92 53.36 -37.65
CA ARG A 530 16.20 53.12 -36.39
C ARG A 530 17.07 52.60 -35.23
N LEU A 531 18.40 52.76 -35.32
CA LEU A 531 19.33 52.35 -34.26
C LEU A 531 19.53 53.45 -33.22
N LEU A 532 19.89 53.03 -32.00
CA LEU A 532 20.28 53.89 -30.89
C LEU A 532 21.80 54.02 -30.86
N HIS A 533 22.32 55.24 -30.97
CA HIS A 533 23.75 55.52 -30.89
C HIS A 533 24.07 56.17 -29.54
N ARG A 534 24.91 55.53 -28.73
CA ARG A 534 25.29 56.04 -27.42
C ARG A 534 26.12 57.32 -27.57
N VAL A 535 25.76 58.35 -26.81
CA VAL A 535 26.56 59.58 -26.71
C VAL A 535 27.71 59.33 -25.73
N GLU A 536 28.94 59.38 -26.23
CA GLU A 536 30.11 59.16 -25.38
C GLU A 536 30.30 60.29 -24.36
N GLY A 537 30.75 59.93 -23.16
CA GLY A 537 31.02 60.87 -22.06
C GLY A 537 29.79 61.37 -21.27
N VAL A 538 28.56 61.16 -21.75
CA VAL A 538 27.34 61.65 -21.06
C VAL A 538 26.68 60.54 -20.23
N ARG A 539 26.45 60.84 -18.94
CA ARG A 539 25.63 60.01 -18.03
C ARG A 539 24.54 60.87 -17.39
N LEU A 540 23.31 60.40 -17.48
CA LEU A 540 22.13 60.99 -16.86
C LEU A 540 21.96 60.47 -15.43
N LYS A 541 21.32 61.30 -14.58
CA LYS A 541 20.92 60.90 -13.23
C LYS A 541 19.62 60.09 -13.32
N THR A 542 19.66 58.81 -12.94
CA THR A 542 18.46 57.96 -12.84
C THR A 542 17.73 58.20 -11.51
N ARG A 543 16.42 57.95 -11.49
CA ARG A 543 15.64 58.03 -10.24
C ARG A 543 16.08 56.93 -9.27
N PRO A 544 15.90 57.10 -7.95
CA PRO A 544 16.06 56.00 -7.02
C PRO A 544 15.17 54.82 -7.40
N ALA A 545 15.70 53.60 -7.30
CA ALA A 545 14.91 52.38 -7.47
C ALA A 545 13.70 52.38 -6.52
N GLN A 546 12.61 51.77 -6.93
CA GLN A 546 11.37 51.56 -6.18
C GLN A 546 11.12 50.05 -6.03
N CYS A 547 10.20 49.67 -5.13
CA CYS A 547 9.91 48.25 -4.88
C CYS A 547 9.36 47.51 -6.13
N THR A 548 8.65 48.21 -7.00
CA THR A 548 8.15 47.67 -8.27
C THR A 548 9.24 47.45 -9.32
N ASP A 549 10.46 47.96 -9.11
CA ASP A 549 11.57 47.75 -10.03
C ASP A 549 12.24 46.36 -9.84
N PHE A 550 11.82 45.59 -8.82
CA PHE A 550 12.18 44.18 -8.66
C PHE A 550 11.17 43.28 -9.39
N VAL A 551 11.61 42.62 -10.46
CA VAL A 551 10.70 41.86 -11.34
C VAL A 551 10.06 40.67 -10.63
N ASN A 552 10.78 40.00 -9.72
CA ASN A 552 10.21 38.88 -8.97
C ASN A 552 9.09 39.33 -8.02
N ILE A 553 9.22 40.50 -7.37
CA ILE A 553 8.17 41.03 -6.50
C ILE A 553 6.90 41.27 -7.32
N LYS A 554 7.02 41.89 -8.50
CA LYS A 554 5.87 42.12 -9.38
C LYS A 554 5.14 40.83 -9.73
N LYS A 555 5.88 39.79 -10.16
CA LYS A 555 5.27 38.48 -10.52
C LYS A 555 4.58 37.82 -9.33
N GLN A 556 5.20 37.85 -8.15
CA GLN A 556 4.59 37.31 -6.93
C GLN A 556 3.31 38.04 -6.55
N LEU A 557 3.30 39.37 -6.60
CA LEU A 557 2.11 40.18 -6.33
C LEU A 557 0.98 39.88 -7.33
N GLU A 558 1.30 39.72 -8.61
CA GLU A 558 0.32 39.33 -9.64
C GLU A 558 -0.32 37.97 -9.37
N MET A 559 0.45 37.02 -8.82
CA MET A 559 -0.08 35.71 -8.39
C MET A 559 -0.96 35.86 -7.15
N LEU A 560 -0.48 36.53 -6.10
CA LEU A 560 -1.20 36.71 -4.84
C LEU A 560 -2.53 37.44 -5.02
N ALA A 561 -2.56 38.47 -5.88
CA ALA A 561 -3.77 39.22 -6.20
C ALA A 561 -4.89 38.35 -6.79
N ARG A 562 -4.57 37.19 -7.38
CA ARG A 562 -5.56 36.25 -7.93
C ARG A 562 -6.12 35.27 -6.91
N MET A 563 -5.45 35.06 -5.77
CA MET A 563 -5.74 33.96 -4.83
C MET A 563 -6.69 34.32 -3.68
N LYS A 564 -6.99 35.60 -3.47
CA LYS A 564 -7.81 36.11 -2.32
C LYS A 564 -7.27 35.69 -0.94
N VAL A 565 -5.97 35.43 -0.83
CA VAL A 565 -5.32 35.15 0.45
C VAL A 565 -5.27 36.42 1.31
N THR A 566 -5.30 36.25 2.62
CA THR A 566 -5.16 37.34 3.60
C THR A 566 -3.76 37.39 4.19
N HIS A 567 -3.02 36.27 4.13
CA HIS A 567 -1.68 36.13 4.67
C HIS A 567 -0.73 35.52 3.64
N TYR A 568 0.51 35.99 3.62
CA TYR A 568 1.58 35.42 2.82
C TYR A 568 2.74 35.03 3.73
N ARG A 569 3.07 33.73 3.75
CA ARG A 569 4.20 33.22 4.51
C ARG A 569 5.40 33.04 3.58
N PHE A 570 6.54 33.57 3.97
CA PHE A 570 7.81 33.35 3.25
C PHE A 570 8.99 33.36 4.22
N ALA A 571 10.14 32.85 3.76
CA ALA A 571 11.36 32.83 4.54
C ALA A 571 12.43 33.78 4.01
N LEU A 572 13.19 34.34 4.96
CA LEU A 572 14.40 35.10 4.70
C LEU A 572 15.57 34.14 4.45
N ASP A 573 16.58 34.64 3.75
CA ASP A 573 17.84 33.95 3.55
C ASP A 573 18.92 34.56 4.46
N TRP A 574 19.21 33.91 5.59
CA TRP A 574 20.15 34.42 6.58
C TRP A 574 21.52 34.71 5.96
N ALA A 575 22.05 33.80 5.14
CA ALA A 575 23.31 33.99 4.43
C ALA A 575 23.31 35.21 3.49
N SER A 576 22.16 35.58 2.90
CA SER A 576 22.08 36.80 2.07
C SER A 576 22.02 38.07 2.90
N VAL A 577 21.41 38.05 4.09
CA VAL A 577 21.28 39.22 4.98
C VAL A 577 22.59 39.50 5.72
N LEU A 578 23.25 38.45 6.23
CA LEU A 578 24.52 38.52 6.95
C LEU A 578 25.53 37.53 6.33
N PRO A 579 26.18 37.87 5.22
CA PRO A 579 27.11 36.96 4.53
C PRO A 579 28.27 36.46 5.40
N THR A 580 28.74 37.29 6.33
CA THR A 580 29.82 36.94 7.26
C THR A 580 29.32 36.37 8.59
N GLY A 581 28.01 36.34 8.83
CA GLY A 581 27.40 35.99 10.11
C GLY A 581 27.45 37.11 11.18
N ASN A 582 28.10 38.25 10.91
CA ASN A 582 28.24 39.37 11.86
C ASN A 582 27.47 40.62 11.37
N LEU A 583 26.87 41.37 12.31
CA LEU A 583 26.19 42.64 12.08
C LEU A 583 27.10 43.75 11.50
N SER A 584 28.43 43.58 11.52
CA SER A 584 29.36 44.52 10.89
C SER A 584 29.27 44.55 9.36
N ALA A 585 28.76 43.49 8.71
CA ALA A 585 28.68 43.35 7.25
C ALA A 585 27.24 43.10 6.76
N VAL A 586 26.28 43.90 7.26
CA VAL A 586 24.86 43.79 6.88
C VAL A 586 24.64 44.11 5.41
N ASN A 587 24.01 43.20 4.69
CA ASN A 587 23.54 43.45 3.33
C ASN A 587 22.20 44.21 3.35
N ARG A 588 22.29 45.55 3.35
CA ARG A 588 21.10 46.42 3.36
C ARG A 588 20.22 46.29 2.11
N GLN A 589 20.76 45.82 0.98
CA GLN A 589 19.95 45.59 -0.23
C GLN A 589 19.02 44.39 -0.05
N ALA A 590 19.50 43.31 0.58
CA ALA A 590 18.65 42.16 0.91
C ALA A 590 17.50 42.56 1.85
N LEU A 591 17.80 43.33 2.91
CA LEU A 591 16.76 43.85 3.82
C LEU A 591 15.75 44.74 3.10
N ARG A 592 16.23 45.61 2.21
CA ARG A 592 15.36 46.45 1.38
C ARG A 592 14.43 45.62 0.49
N TYR A 593 14.94 44.56 -0.14
CA TYR A 593 14.14 43.64 -0.95
C TYR A 593 13.01 43.02 -0.11
N TYR A 594 13.32 42.46 1.06
CA TYR A 594 12.30 41.87 1.93
C TYR A 594 11.30 42.90 2.45
N ARG A 595 11.76 44.10 2.82
CA ARG A 595 10.88 45.20 3.22
C ARG A 595 9.92 45.57 2.10
N CYS A 596 10.40 45.58 0.84
CA CYS A 596 9.57 45.80 -0.34
C CYS A 596 8.52 44.69 -0.52
N VAL A 597 8.89 43.41 -0.39
CA VAL A 597 7.93 42.29 -0.46
C VAL A 597 6.79 42.49 0.55
N VAL A 598 7.12 42.80 1.80
CA VAL A 598 6.12 43.03 2.86
C VAL A 598 5.28 44.27 2.57
N SER A 599 5.90 45.39 2.25
CA SER A 599 5.18 46.66 2.04
C SER A 599 4.25 46.60 0.83
N GLU A 600 4.66 45.95 -0.26
CA GLU A 600 3.80 45.78 -1.43
C GLU A 600 2.68 44.75 -1.17
N GLY A 601 2.94 43.69 -0.41
CA GLY A 601 1.90 42.75 0.04
C GLY A 601 0.81 43.46 0.88
N LEU A 602 1.22 44.32 1.82
CA LEU A 602 0.30 45.11 2.62
C LEU A 602 -0.57 46.07 1.79
N LYS A 603 -0.05 46.61 0.68
CA LYS A 603 -0.86 47.41 -0.26
C LYS A 603 -1.98 46.61 -0.93
N LEU A 604 -1.82 45.29 -1.04
CA LEU A 604 -2.86 44.36 -1.51
C LEU A 604 -3.77 43.87 -0.38
N GLY A 605 -3.58 44.35 0.86
CA GLY A 605 -4.31 43.88 2.04
C GLY A 605 -3.83 42.53 2.56
N ILE A 606 -2.62 42.10 2.20
CA ILE A 606 -2.04 40.80 2.58
C ILE A 606 -0.99 41.00 3.68
N SER A 607 -1.21 40.37 4.84
CA SER A 607 -0.26 40.41 5.96
C SER A 607 0.87 39.40 5.78
N ALA A 608 2.09 39.77 6.18
CA ALA A 608 3.24 38.88 6.08
C ALA A 608 3.44 38.04 7.36
N MET A 609 3.63 36.74 7.20
CA MET A 609 4.22 35.87 8.22
C MET A 609 5.65 35.52 7.82
N VAL A 610 6.64 36.09 8.50
CA VAL A 610 8.05 35.97 8.06
C VAL A 610 8.78 34.91 8.87
N THR A 611 9.41 33.97 8.15
CA THR A 611 10.29 32.95 8.74
C THR A 611 11.73 33.44 8.70
N LEU A 612 12.41 33.51 9.85
CA LEU A 612 13.80 33.97 9.94
C LEU A 612 14.78 32.93 9.38
N TYR A 613 14.60 31.66 9.76
CA TYR A 613 15.49 30.58 9.35
C TYR A 613 14.70 29.39 8.79
N TYR A 614 15.01 29.02 7.54
CA TYR A 614 14.38 27.92 6.82
C TYR A 614 15.46 26.97 6.29
N PRO A 615 15.81 25.91 7.05
CA PRO A 615 16.74 24.89 6.58
C PRO A 615 16.09 23.99 5.52
N THR A 616 16.90 23.53 4.56
CA THR A 616 16.52 22.48 3.60
C THR A 616 17.65 21.45 3.48
N HIS A 617 17.36 20.25 2.98
CA HIS A 617 18.40 19.26 2.71
C HIS A 617 19.46 19.74 1.71
N ALA A 618 19.06 20.54 0.71
CA ALA A 618 19.96 21.07 -0.31
C ALA A 618 20.78 22.27 0.18
N HIS A 619 20.25 23.03 1.14
CA HIS A 619 20.88 24.24 1.65
C HIS A 619 20.53 24.44 3.13
N LEU A 620 21.56 24.36 3.99
CA LEU A 620 21.38 24.56 5.43
C LEU A 620 21.02 26.01 5.77
N GLY A 621 21.28 26.98 4.87
CA GLY A 621 20.88 28.38 5.05
C GLY A 621 21.69 29.15 6.10
N LEU A 622 22.78 28.59 6.62
CA LEU A 622 23.72 29.29 7.48
C LEU A 622 24.70 30.13 6.63
N PRO A 623 25.12 31.32 7.11
CA PRO A 623 26.29 32.01 6.57
C PRO A 623 27.52 31.09 6.55
N GLU A 624 28.30 31.14 5.48
CA GLU A 624 29.46 30.24 5.26
C GLU A 624 30.43 30.17 6.46
N PRO A 625 30.81 31.28 7.12
CA PRO A 625 31.69 31.20 8.29
C PRO A 625 31.11 30.37 9.44
N LEU A 626 29.81 30.50 9.71
CA LEU A 626 29.14 29.73 10.76
C LEU A 626 29.00 28.25 10.38
N LEU A 627 28.76 27.97 9.10
CA LEU A 627 28.70 26.61 8.57
C LEU A 627 30.05 25.90 8.74
N HIS A 628 31.15 26.58 8.38
CA HIS A 628 32.51 26.05 8.53
C HIS A 628 32.94 25.88 9.98
N ASP A 629 32.44 26.72 10.90
CA ASP A 629 32.74 26.66 12.33
C ASP A 629 31.84 25.66 13.09
N GLY A 630 31.36 24.60 12.43
CA GLY A 630 30.58 23.52 13.04
C GLY A 630 29.05 23.71 13.02
N GLY A 631 28.55 24.82 12.47
CA GLY A 631 27.12 25.08 12.30
C GLY A 631 26.34 25.02 13.61
N TRP A 632 25.22 24.31 13.63
CA TRP A 632 24.38 24.15 14.81
C TRP A 632 24.98 23.31 15.93
N LEU A 633 26.12 22.63 15.73
CA LEU A 633 26.83 21.99 16.84
C LEU A 633 27.63 23.01 17.67
N ASN A 634 27.93 24.18 17.11
CA ASN A 634 28.66 25.24 17.79
C ASN A 634 27.69 26.21 18.49
N PRO A 635 27.80 26.41 19.81
CA PRO A 635 26.98 27.37 20.55
C PRO A 635 27.09 28.82 20.05
N LEU A 636 28.19 29.23 19.41
CA LEU A 636 28.34 30.59 18.86
C LEU A 636 27.30 30.89 17.77
N THR A 637 26.82 29.87 17.06
CA THR A 637 25.73 30.01 16.08
C THR A 637 24.43 30.50 16.73
N VAL A 638 24.21 30.16 18.01
CA VAL A 638 23.04 30.57 18.79
C VAL A 638 23.03 32.09 19.02
N GLU A 639 24.17 32.64 19.44
CA GLU A 639 24.34 34.08 19.66
C GLU A 639 24.24 34.87 18.34
N ALA A 640 24.86 34.33 17.27
CA ALA A 640 24.76 34.91 15.94
C ALA A 640 23.30 34.93 15.43
N PHE A 641 22.53 33.87 15.69
CA PHE A 641 21.11 33.83 15.34
C PHE A 641 20.28 34.85 16.12
N GLN A 642 20.54 35.04 17.42
CA GLN A 642 19.88 36.06 18.22
C GLN A 642 20.15 37.47 17.65
N ALA A 643 21.40 37.78 17.31
CA ALA A 643 21.77 39.06 16.71
C ALA A 643 21.09 39.27 15.35
N TYR A 644 21.07 38.24 14.50
CA TYR A 644 20.35 38.24 13.23
C TYR A 644 18.85 38.49 13.40
N ALA A 645 18.20 37.79 14.33
CA ALA A 645 16.79 37.97 14.63
C ALA A 645 16.49 39.42 15.07
N GLY A 646 17.31 39.98 15.96
CA GLY A 646 17.20 41.37 16.40
C GLY A 646 17.25 42.37 15.26
N LEU A 647 18.18 42.18 14.32
CA LEU A 647 18.27 43.01 13.11
C LEU A 647 16.99 42.92 12.27
N CYS A 648 16.48 41.71 12.04
CA CYS A 648 15.24 41.52 11.26
C CYS A 648 14.02 42.15 11.94
N PHE A 649 13.89 42.00 13.27
CA PHE A 649 12.81 42.64 14.03
C PHE A 649 12.90 44.17 13.96
N GLN A 650 14.10 44.73 14.04
CA GLN A 650 14.31 46.17 13.91
C GLN A 650 13.94 46.69 12.52
N GLU A 651 14.36 46.01 11.45
CA GLU A 651 14.28 46.51 10.08
C GLU A 651 12.93 46.22 9.39
N LEU A 652 12.16 45.24 9.89
CA LEU A 652 10.90 44.78 9.26
C LEU A 652 9.70 44.77 10.22
N GLY A 653 9.91 44.79 11.54
CA GLY A 653 8.84 44.52 12.53
C GLY A 653 7.83 45.64 12.74
N ASP A 654 8.06 46.83 12.19
CA ASP A 654 7.02 47.84 12.07
C ASP A 654 5.90 47.38 11.12
N LEU A 655 6.23 46.61 10.08
CA LEU A 655 5.31 46.06 9.09
C LEU A 655 4.88 44.61 9.39
N VAL A 656 5.80 43.77 9.88
CA VAL A 656 5.58 42.33 10.10
C VAL A 656 5.05 42.08 11.51
N LYS A 657 3.89 41.41 11.62
CA LYS A 657 3.24 41.11 12.90
C LYS A 657 3.26 39.64 13.30
N LEU A 658 3.60 38.73 12.38
CA LEU A 658 3.71 37.30 12.64
C LEU A 658 5.08 36.80 12.24
N TRP A 659 5.78 36.17 13.18
CA TRP A 659 7.14 35.71 13.01
C TRP A 659 7.26 34.22 13.33
N ILE A 660 8.01 33.52 12.48
CA ILE A 660 8.49 32.16 12.73
C ILE A 660 10.01 32.24 12.88
N THR A 661 10.57 31.84 14.01
CA THR A 661 12.03 31.86 14.18
C THR A 661 12.68 30.80 13.28
N ILE A 662 12.21 29.55 13.37
CA ILE A 662 12.81 28.41 12.69
C ILE A 662 11.69 27.55 12.10
N ASN A 663 11.82 27.19 10.83
CA ASN A 663 10.94 26.25 10.17
C ASN A 663 11.46 24.81 10.30
N GLU A 664 10.63 23.91 10.82
CA GLU A 664 10.88 22.47 10.94
C GLU A 664 12.24 22.10 11.55
N PRO A 665 12.64 22.67 12.70
CA PRO A 665 13.93 22.33 13.31
C PRO A 665 14.02 20.85 13.69
N ASN A 666 12.89 20.18 13.92
CA ASN A 666 12.79 18.76 14.19
C ASN A 666 13.05 17.86 12.96
N ARG A 667 13.21 18.42 11.76
CA ARG A 667 13.67 17.72 10.55
C ARG A 667 15.17 17.89 10.27
N LEU A 668 15.86 18.75 11.02
CA LEU A 668 17.32 18.93 10.90
C LEU A 668 18.11 17.69 11.35
N SER A 669 17.45 16.71 11.98
CA SER A 669 18.00 15.38 12.24
C SER A 669 18.55 14.71 10.99
N ASP A 670 17.95 14.99 9.82
CA ASP A 670 18.35 14.39 8.56
C ASP A 670 19.68 14.96 8.04
N ILE A 671 20.09 16.14 8.52
CA ILE A 671 21.36 16.80 8.17
C ILE A 671 22.45 16.41 9.18
N TYR A 672 22.15 16.49 10.48
CA TYR A 672 23.07 16.10 11.56
C TYR A 672 22.95 14.60 11.91
N ASN A 673 23.07 13.74 10.91
CA ASN A 673 22.76 12.29 11.02
C ASN A 673 23.98 11.38 11.27
N ARG A 674 25.11 11.93 11.74
CA ARG A 674 26.31 11.13 12.03
C ARG A 674 26.09 10.22 13.24
N SER A 675 25.56 10.81 14.32
CA SER A 675 25.21 10.13 15.55
C SER A 675 23.97 10.78 16.18
N GLY A 676 23.27 10.06 17.06
CA GLY A 676 22.18 10.62 17.84
C GLY A 676 22.66 11.79 18.70
N ASN A 677 23.88 11.73 19.24
CA ASN A 677 24.46 12.83 20.02
C ASN A 677 24.62 14.11 19.20
N ASP A 678 25.04 14.01 17.94
CA ASP A 678 25.15 15.15 17.03
C ASP A 678 23.74 15.74 16.76
N THR A 679 22.77 14.88 16.47
CA THR A 679 21.37 15.30 16.26
C THR A 679 20.81 16.02 17.49
N TYR A 680 20.95 15.42 18.67
CA TYR A 680 20.43 15.98 19.92
C TYR A 680 21.17 17.25 20.35
N GLY A 681 22.48 17.33 20.11
CA GLY A 681 23.29 18.52 20.37
C GLY A 681 22.91 19.70 19.45
N ALA A 682 22.74 19.46 18.15
CA ALA A 682 22.29 20.49 17.23
C ALA A 682 20.89 21.00 17.57
N ALA A 683 19.95 20.08 17.89
CA ALA A 683 18.60 20.43 18.32
C ALA A 683 18.55 21.22 19.63
N HIS A 684 19.44 20.90 20.58
CA HIS A 684 19.60 21.68 21.80
C HIS A 684 19.95 23.14 21.49
N ASN A 685 20.94 23.38 20.63
CA ASN A 685 21.34 24.73 20.24
C ASN A 685 20.22 25.46 19.48
N LEU A 686 19.46 24.77 18.62
CA LEU A 686 18.28 25.33 17.94
C LEU A 686 17.19 25.77 18.91
N LEU A 687 16.91 24.97 19.95
CA LEU A 687 15.97 25.32 21.02
C LEU A 687 16.39 26.61 21.74
N VAL A 688 17.66 26.70 22.12
CA VAL A 688 18.21 27.88 22.79
C VAL A 688 18.16 29.09 21.87
N ALA A 689 18.49 28.94 20.58
CA ALA A 689 18.50 30.02 19.59
C ALA A 689 17.09 30.60 19.38
N HIS A 690 16.09 29.72 19.27
CA HIS A 690 14.69 30.13 19.23
C HIS A 690 14.28 30.90 20.50
N ALA A 691 14.59 30.36 21.69
CA ALA A 691 14.22 31.01 22.94
C ALA A 691 14.89 32.37 23.13
N LEU A 692 16.17 32.52 22.76
CA LEU A 692 16.87 33.80 22.81
C LEU A 692 16.29 34.84 21.84
N ALA A 693 15.89 34.42 20.63
CA ALA A 693 15.23 35.30 19.67
C ALA A 693 13.82 35.71 20.17
N TRP A 694 13.05 34.78 20.73
CA TRP A 694 11.74 35.07 21.30
C TRP A 694 11.83 36.03 22.49
N ARG A 695 12.75 35.78 23.44
CA ARG A 695 12.95 36.65 24.62
C ARG A 695 13.44 38.04 24.21
N LEU A 696 14.26 38.12 23.16
CA LEU A 696 14.69 39.39 22.59
C LEU A 696 13.49 40.17 22.03
N TYR A 697 12.64 39.52 21.22
CA TYR A 697 11.42 40.11 20.69
C TYR A 697 10.49 40.59 21.81
N ASP A 698 10.18 39.70 22.74
CA ASP A 698 9.27 39.94 23.85
C ASP A 698 9.67 41.17 24.69
N ARG A 699 10.96 41.27 25.03
CA ARG A 699 11.49 42.35 25.87
C ARG A 699 11.65 43.68 25.11
N GLN A 700 12.15 43.66 23.88
CA GLN A 700 12.61 44.88 23.20
C GLN A 700 11.67 45.38 22.10
N PHE A 701 10.93 44.48 21.45
CA PHE A 701 10.19 44.80 20.22
C PHE A 701 8.67 44.66 20.39
N ARG A 702 8.18 43.70 21.19
CA ARG A 702 6.74 43.49 21.41
C ARG A 702 6.02 44.75 21.93
N PRO A 703 6.56 45.55 22.87
CA PRO A 703 5.85 46.74 23.37
C PRO A 703 5.52 47.76 22.28
N SER A 704 6.39 47.92 21.27
CA SER A 704 6.23 48.89 20.18
C SER A 704 5.58 48.28 18.93
N GLN A 705 5.87 47.01 18.62
CA GLN A 705 5.44 46.37 17.37
C GLN A 705 4.13 45.61 17.50
N ARG A 706 3.80 45.11 18.71
CA ARG A 706 2.59 44.34 19.04
C ARG A 706 2.35 43.11 18.13
N GLY A 707 3.43 42.48 17.66
CA GLY A 707 3.36 41.21 16.92
C GLY A 707 3.52 39.99 17.82
N ALA A 708 3.56 38.83 17.18
CA ALA A 708 3.72 37.52 17.80
C ALA A 708 4.83 36.69 17.12
N VAL A 709 5.50 35.85 17.91
CA VAL A 709 6.64 35.02 17.52
C VAL A 709 6.42 33.59 18.00
N SER A 710 6.68 32.63 17.10
CA SER A 710 6.75 31.21 17.42
C SER A 710 7.77 30.50 16.53
N LEU A 711 7.72 29.16 16.48
CA LEU A 711 8.43 28.30 15.54
C LEU A 711 7.44 27.35 14.86
N SER A 712 7.72 26.92 13.63
CA SER A 712 6.90 25.95 12.92
C SER A 712 7.47 24.55 13.11
N LEU A 713 6.71 23.67 13.77
CA LEU A 713 7.09 22.27 13.94
C LEU A 713 6.59 21.43 12.77
N HIS A 714 7.45 20.55 12.23
CA HIS A 714 6.98 19.48 11.37
C HIS A 714 6.12 18.54 12.20
N ALA A 715 4.90 18.26 11.75
CA ALA A 715 3.90 17.54 12.54
C ALA A 715 3.08 16.62 11.62
N ASP A 716 3.75 15.63 11.04
CA ASP A 716 3.03 14.53 10.43
C ASP A 716 2.30 13.74 11.54
N TRP A 717 1.14 13.17 11.21
CA TRP A 717 0.45 12.29 12.16
C TRP A 717 1.02 10.86 12.04
N ALA A 718 0.86 10.04 13.08
CA ALA A 718 1.22 8.63 13.02
C ALA A 718 0.09 7.71 13.47
N GLU A 719 -0.07 6.61 12.73
CA GLU A 719 -1.01 5.54 13.03
C GLU A 719 -0.27 4.20 13.06
N PRO A 720 -0.75 3.22 13.84
CA PRO A 720 -0.17 1.89 13.82
C PRO A 720 -0.35 1.24 12.45
N ALA A 721 0.73 0.73 11.87
CA ALA A 721 0.68 -0.06 10.64
C ALA A 721 -0.20 -1.30 10.79
N ASN A 722 -0.20 -1.90 11.98
CA ASN A 722 -1.11 -2.98 12.36
C ASN A 722 -1.94 -2.49 13.56
N PRO A 723 -3.21 -2.08 13.36
CA PRO A 723 -4.05 -1.55 14.44
C PRO A 723 -4.44 -2.61 15.47
N TYR A 724 -4.12 -3.89 15.23
CA TYR A 724 -4.36 -5.01 16.13
C TYR A 724 -3.11 -5.39 16.96
N ALA A 725 -2.03 -4.60 16.87
CA ALA A 725 -0.78 -4.83 17.60
C ALA A 725 -0.46 -3.67 18.55
N ASP A 726 -0.42 -3.94 19.85
CA ASP A 726 -0.12 -2.94 20.89
C ASP A 726 1.29 -2.36 20.78
N SER A 727 2.24 -3.14 20.24
CA SER A 727 3.60 -2.71 19.88
C SER A 727 3.56 -1.55 18.88
N HIS A 728 2.66 -1.58 17.89
CA HIS A 728 2.52 -0.55 16.87
C HIS A 728 1.82 0.70 17.40
N TRP A 729 0.81 0.57 18.28
CA TRP A 729 0.20 1.73 18.96
C TRP A 729 1.23 2.49 19.80
N ARG A 730 2.08 1.77 20.54
CA ARG A 730 3.19 2.37 21.29
C ARG A 730 4.24 3.00 20.38
N ALA A 731 4.47 2.44 19.18
CA ALA A 731 5.33 3.03 18.17
C ALA A 731 4.76 4.34 17.61
N ALA A 732 3.44 4.41 17.37
CA ALA A 732 2.76 5.63 16.93
C ALA A 732 2.86 6.76 17.95
N GLU A 733 2.58 6.51 19.23
CA GLU A 733 2.78 7.55 20.25
C GLU A 733 4.27 7.93 20.38
N ARG A 734 5.19 6.95 20.34
CA ARG A 734 6.63 7.23 20.38
C ARG A 734 7.10 8.07 19.19
N PHE A 735 6.53 7.88 17.99
CA PHE A 735 6.80 8.74 16.84
C PHE A 735 6.48 10.20 17.17
N LEU A 736 5.28 10.47 17.70
CA LEU A 736 4.84 11.83 18.05
C LEU A 736 5.70 12.44 19.17
N GLN A 737 6.19 11.63 20.11
CA GLN A 737 7.11 12.07 21.16
C GLN A 737 8.47 12.52 20.60
N PHE A 738 9.01 11.78 19.63
CA PHE A 738 10.30 12.10 19.01
C PHE A 738 10.17 13.20 17.94
N GLU A 739 9.03 13.29 17.26
CA GLU A 739 8.82 14.29 16.21
C GLU A 739 8.36 15.63 16.76
N ILE A 740 7.23 15.66 17.49
CA ILE A 740 6.58 16.91 17.92
C ILE A 740 7.02 17.29 19.33
N ALA A 741 6.89 16.35 20.29
CA ALA A 741 7.15 16.65 21.70
C ALA A 741 8.61 17.01 21.98
N TRP A 742 9.55 16.51 21.17
CA TRP A 742 10.98 16.82 21.28
C TRP A 742 11.26 18.32 21.37
N PHE A 743 10.53 19.14 20.59
CA PHE A 743 10.61 20.60 20.65
C PHE A 743 9.42 21.25 21.38
N ALA A 744 8.22 20.67 21.29
CA ALA A 744 7.03 21.25 21.92
C ALA A 744 7.06 21.14 23.46
N GLU A 745 7.53 20.04 24.04
CA GLU A 745 7.53 19.86 25.50
C GLU A 745 8.45 20.87 26.22
N PRO A 746 9.70 21.13 25.75
CA PRO A 746 10.53 22.18 26.32
C PRO A 746 9.93 23.57 26.19
N LEU A 747 9.37 23.90 25.01
CA LEU A 747 8.95 25.27 24.70
C LEU A 747 7.57 25.60 25.27
N PHE A 748 6.61 24.68 25.18
CA PHE A 748 5.20 24.97 25.47
C PHE A 748 4.85 24.68 26.93
N LYS A 749 5.58 23.78 27.60
CA LYS A 749 5.10 23.20 28.86
C LYS A 749 6.13 23.17 29.98
N THR A 750 7.21 22.41 29.84
CA THR A 750 8.05 22.02 31.00
C THR A 750 9.40 22.74 31.06
N GLY A 751 9.92 23.23 29.94
CA GLY A 751 11.31 23.67 29.84
C GLY A 751 12.31 22.53 29.65
N ASP A 752 11.86 21.27 29.58
CA ASP A 752 12.72 20.08 29.49
C ASP A 752 12.24 19.11 28.40
N TYR A 753 13.12 18.24 27.92
CA TYR A 753 12.75 17.24 26.90
C TYR A 753 11.71 16.23 27.42
N PRO A 754 10.87 15.65 26.54
CA PRO A 754 9.85 14.68 26.93
C PRO A 754 10.40 13.52 27.75
N ALA A 755 9.70 13.18 28.83
CA ALA A 755 10.07 12.06 29.70
C ALA A 755 10.12 10.74 28.92
N ALA A 756 9.09 10.48 28.09
CA ALA A 756 9.01 9.26 27.27
C ALA A 756 10.21 9.11 26.32
N MET A 757 10.63 10.19 25.66
CA MET A 757 11.80 10.19 24.77
C MET A 757 13.09 9.88 25.56
N ARG A 758 13.30 10.58 26.68
CA ARG A 758 14.48 10.41 27.54
C ARG A 758 14.57 8.99 28.10
N GLU A 759 13.47 8.47 28.63
CA GLU A 759 13.42 7.13 29.22
C GLU A 759 13.70 6.04 28.19
N TYR A 760 13.17 6.19 26.96
CA TYR A 760 13.38 5.23 25.88
C TYR A 760 14.85 5.16 25.45
N ILE A 761 15.47 6.32 25.17
CA ILE A 761 16.89 6.41 24.81
C ILE A 761 17.76 5.86 25.95
N ALA A 762 17.50 6.26 27.20
CA ALA A 762 18.24 5.78 28.35
C ALA A 762 18.11 4.26 28.56
N SER A 763 16.93 3.69 28.32
CA SER A 763 16.70 2.24 28.37
C SER A 763 17.49 1.50 27.28
N LYS A 764 17.51 2.03 26.06
CA LYS A 764 18.27 1.46 24.95
C LYS A 764 19.78 1.50 25.22
N HIS A 765 20.27 2.62 25.77
CA HIS A 765 21.65 2.77 26.22
C HIS A 765 22.02 1.80 27.35
N ARG A 766 21.18 1.66 28.38
CA ARG A 766 21.41 0.70 29.49
C ARG A 766 21.49 -0.75 29.04
N ARG A 767 20.80 -1.11 27.94
CA ARG A 767 20.86 -2.44 27.32
C ARG A 767 22.05 -2.63 26.38
N GLY A 768 22.90 -1.61 26.19
CA GLY A 768 24.05 -1.65 25.28
C GLY A 768 23.66 -1.63 23.80
N LEU A 769 22.44 -1.19 23.45
CA LEU A 769 21.92 -1.19 22.07
C LEU A 769 22.11 0.14 21.35
N SER A 770 22.41 1.21 22.09
CA SER A 770 22.71 2.54 21.56
C SER A 770 23.73 3.23 22.47
N SER A 771 24.58 4.07 21.87
CA SER A 771 25.55 4.93 22.56
C SER A 771 25.07 6.38 22.66
N SER A 772 23.83 6.65 22.25
CA SER A 772 23.25 7.99 22.30
C SER A 772 22.84 8.38 23.73
N ALA A 773 23.00 9.66 24.05
CA ALA A 773 22.54 10.27 25.28
C ALA A 773 21.84 11.60 24.96
N LEU A 774 20.63 11.77 25.50
CA LEU A 774 19.91 13.03 25.39
C LEU A 774 20.53 14.04 26.39
N PRO A 775 20.93 15.24 25.95
CA PRO A 775 21.52 16.25 26.83
C PRO A 775 20.62 16.60 28.02
N ARG A 776 21.22 16.90 29.17
CA ARG A 776 20.48 17.40 30.35
C ARG A 776 20.43 18.91 30.33
N LEU A 777 19.22 19.46 30.37
CA LEU A 777 18.98 20.90 30.48
C LEU A 777 19.22 21.37 31.92
N THR A 778 20.07 22.39 32.06
CA THR A 778 20.30 23.12 33.31
C THR A 778 19.06 23.89 33.74
N GLU A 779 18.97 24.28 35.02
CA GLU A 779 17.83 25.05 35.53
C GLU A 779 17.71 26.43 34.85
N ALA A 780 18.82 27.04 34.46
CA ALA A 780 18.83 28.29 33.71
C ALA A 780 18.24 28.10 32.30
N GLU A 781 18.63 27.04 31.59
CA GLU A 781 18.09 26.72 30.26
C GLU A 781 16.61 26.36 30.33
N ARG A 782 16.18 25.59 31.34
CA ARG A 782 14.75 25.26 31.52
C ARG A 782 13.89 26.52 31.63
N ARG A 783 14.35 27.51 32.41
CA ARG A 783 13.67 28.80 32.55
C ARG A 783 13.73 29.62 31.26
N LEU A 784 14.85 29.55 30.54
CA LEU A 784 15.00 30.23 29.27
C LEU A 784 13.97 29.72 28.25
N LEU A 785 13.87 28.40 28.06
CA LEU A 785 13.04 27.73 27.05
C LEU A 785 11.54 27.76 27.38
N LYS A 786 11.16 27.60 28.64
CA LYS A 786 9.75 27.45 29.02
C LYS A 786 8.94 28.70 28.66
N GLY A 787 7.87 28.49 27.89
CA GLY A 787 6.89 29.50 27.53
C GLY A 787 7.36 30.49 26.47
N THR A 788 8.34 30.13 25.62
CA THR A 788 8.85 31.03 24.58
C THR A 788 8.12 30.89 23.24
N VAL A 789 6.80 30.82 23.27
CA VAL A 789 5.96 30.85 22.06
C VAL A 789 4.67 31.61 22.33
N ASP A 790 4.16 32.28 21.31
CA ASP A 790 2.89 33.00 21.39
C ASP A 790 1.72 32.18 20.82
N PHE A 791 1.99 31.26 19.89
CA PHE A 791 1.02 30.38 19.24
C PHE A 791 1.71 29.07 18.82
N CYS A 792 0.94 28.02 18.56
CA CYS A 792 1.44 26.75 18.05
C CYS A 792 1.38 26.74 16.51
N ALA A 793 2.54 26.70 15.84
CA ALA A 793 2.59 26.57 14.38
C ALA A 793 2.97 25.13 13.97
N LEU A 794 2.11 24.54 13.13
CA LEU A 794 2.22 23.15 12.69
C LEU A 794 2.30 23.09 11.16
N ASN A 795 3.33 22.41 10.65
CA ASN A 795 3.40 21.99 9.25
C ASN A 795 2.92 20.54 9.17
N HIS A 796 1.74 20.31 8.57
CA HIS A 796 1.14 18.97 8.47
C HIS A 796 0.88 18.60 7.00
N PHE A 797 1.46 17.48 6.56
CA PHE A 797 1.35 17.02 5.18
C PHE A 797 0.61 15.69 5.08
N THR A 798 0.98 14.72 5.91
CA THR A 798 0.48 13.35 5.78
C THR A 798 0.35 12.62 7.11
N THR A 799 -0.15 11.39 7.06
CA THR A 799 -0.12 10.43 8.17
C THR A 799 0.79 9.27 7.81
N ARG A 800 1.72 8.94 8.71
CA ARG A 800 2.66 7.83 8.58
C ARG A 800 2.10 6.58 9.27
N PHE A 801 2.19 5.43 8.61
CA PHE A 801 1.90 4.14 9.26
C PHE A 801 3.19 3.57 9.83
N VAL A 802 3.22 3.35 11.14
CA VAL A 802 4.44 2.96 11.86
C VAL A 802 4.31 1.59 12.50
N MET A 803 5.42 0.86 12.53
CA MET A 803 5.57 -0.34 13.33
C MET A 803 6.78 -0.28 14.24
N HIS A 804 6.74 -1.04 15.32
CA HIS A 804 7.91 -1.20 16.17
C HIS A 804 8.91 -2.14 15.51
N GLU A 805 10.15 -1.70 15.37
CA GLU A 805 11.27 -2.54 14.97
C GLU A 805 12.50 -2.08 15.76
N GLN A 806 13.20 -3.03 16.40
CA GLN A 806 14.44 -2.69 17.11
C GLN A 806 15.56 -2.49 16.10
N LEU A 807 16.00 -1.24 15.91
CA LEU A 807 16.98 -0.88 14.90
C LEU A 807 18.39 -0.85 15.50
N ALA A 808 19.36 -1.33 14.73
CA ALA A 808 20.77 -1.28 15.11
C ALA A 808 21.35 0.14 14.95
N GLY A 809 22.35 0.45 15.77
CA GLY A 809 23.10 1.70 15.73
C GLY A 809 22.55 2.81 16.65
N SER A 810 23.29 3.91 16.67
CA SER A 810 23.09 5.06 17.59
C SER A 810 22.82 6.34 16.81
N ARG A 811 21.91 6.28 15.82
CA ARG A 811 21.40 7.46 15.09
C ARG A 811 20.00 7.79 15.59
N TYR A 812 19.54 9.02 15.37
CA TYR A 812 18.19 9.45 15.74
C TYR A 812 17.09 8.48 15.30
N ASP A 813 17.14 8.02 14.04
CA ASP A 813 16.18 7.05 13.51
C ASP A 813 16.28 5.68 14.18
N SER A 814 17.50 5.24 14.51
CA SER A 814 17.71 3.99 15.23
C SER A 814 17.15 4.08 16.65
N ASP A 815 17.35 5.20 17.34
CA ASP A 815 16.96 5.37 18.74
C ASP A 815 15.46 5.37 18.98
N ARG A 816 14.66 5.70 17.96
CA ARG A 816 13.20 5.66 18.04
C ARG A 816 12.59 4.29 17.73
N ASP A 817 13.36 3.31 17.25
CA ASP A 817 12.91 1.93 16.98
C ASP A 817 11.55 1.85 16.24
N ILE A 818 11.48 2.56 15.09
CA ILE A 818 10.30 2.70 14.23
C ILE A 818 10.65 2.39 12.78
N GLN A 819 9.79 1.61 12.12
CA GLN A 819 9.79 1.41 10.68
C GLN A 819 8.49 1.96 10.07
N PHE A 820 8.57 2.49 8.85
CA PHE A 820 7.44 3.04 8.12
C PHE A 820 6.91 2.08 7.08
N LEU A 821 5.59 1.95 6.99
CA LEU A 821 4.91 1.20 5.94
C LEU A 821 4.02 2.14 5.12
N GLN A 822 3.83 1.78 3.86
CA GLN A 822 2.92 2.48 2.94
C GLN A 822 1.61 1.69 2.84
N ASP A 823 0.49 2.36 3.09
CA ASP A 823 -0.83 1.76 2.94
C ASP A 823 -1.37 2.04 1.53
N ILE A 824 -1.26 1.05 0.63
CA ILE A 824 -1.70 1.18 -0.77
C ILE A 824 -3.22 1.33 -0.92
N THR A 825 -3.99 1.06 0.14
CA THR A 825 -5.45 1.23 0.10
C THR A 825 -5.86 2.68 0.20
N ARG A 826 -4.91 3.58 0.47
CA ARG A 826 -5.15 5.01 0.59
C ARG A 826 -4.58 5.72 -0.63
N LEU A 827 -5.28 6.77 -1.07
CA LEU A 827 -4.81 7.63 -2.15
C LEU A 827 -3.45 8.24 -1.78
N SER A 828 -2.49 8.21 -2.70
CA SER A 828 -1.16 8.78 -2.50
C SER A 828 -0.70 9.59 -3.70
N SER A 829 0.20 10.53 -3.46
CA SER A 829 0.84 11.32 -4.52
C SER A 829 1.93 10.53 -5.26
N PRO A 830 2.46 11.08 -6.38
CA PRO A 830 3.61 10.52 -7.10
C PRO A 830 4.85 10.30 -6.22
N THR A 831 5.10 11.18 -5.26
CA THR A 831 6.20 11.00 -4.27
C THR A 831 5.81 10.12 -3.07
N ARG A 832 4.64 9.47 -3.14
CA ARG A 832 4.09 8.54 -2.15
C ARG A 832 3.69 9.18 -0.82
N LEU A 833 3.31 10.46 -0.82
CA LEU A 833 2.64 11.07 0.33
C LEU A 833 1.18 10.61 0.38
N ALA A 834 0.78 9.98 1.49
CA ALA A 834 -0.59 9.50 1.66
C ALA A 834 -1.55 10.65 1.95
N VAL A 835 -2.71 10.66 1.29
CA VAL A 835 -3.79 11.63 1.53
C VAL A 835 -4.70 11.06 2.61
N ILE A 836 -4.47 11.48 3.86
CA ILE A 836 -5.19 11.00 5.05
C ILE A 836 -5.79 12.20 5.80
N PRO A 837 -6.95 12.71 5.35
CA PRO A 837 -7.49 13.98 5.85
C PRO A 837 -7.74 13.99 7.36
N TRP A 838 -8.28 12.92 7.92
CA TRP A 838 -8.59 12.84 9.35
C TRP A 838 -7.36 12.86 10.26
N GLY A 839 -6.15 12.65 9.70
CA GLY A 839 -4.88 12.75 10.41
C GLY A 839 -4.67 14.14 11.02
N VAL A 840 -5.01 15.21 10.28
CA VAL A 840 -4.89 16.59 10.79
C VAL A 840 -5.80 16.81 12.00
N ARG A 841 -7.01 16.25 11.99
CA ARG A 841 -7.95 16.36 13.12
C ARG A 841 -7.43 15.64 14.36
N LYS A 842 -6.84 14.44 14.19
CA LYS A 842 -6.22 13.70 15.29
C LYS A 842 -5.01 14.44 15.85
N LEU A 843 -4.17 14.99 14.99
CA LEU A 843 -3.03 15.84 15.38
C LEU A 843 -3.49 17.03 16.22
N LEU A 844 -4.47 17.81 15.75
CA LEU A 844 -4.98 18.99 16.47
C LEU A 844 -5.51 18.62 17.87
N ARG A 845 -6.23 17.49 17.98
CA ARG A 845 -6.69 16.97 19.28
C ARG A 845 -5.53 16.54 20.17
N TRP A 846 -4.51 15.88 19.61
CA TRP A 846 -3.34 15.45 20.35
C TRP A 846 -2.55 16.65 20.88
N VAL A 847 -2.36 17.70 20.07
CA VAL A 847 -1.70 18.95 20.49
C VAL A 847 -2.49 19.60 21.63
N ARG A 848 -3.79 19.81 21.47
CA ARG A 848 -4.64 20.41 22.52
C ARG A 848 -4.64 19.60 23.82
N ARG A 849 -4.69 18.27 23.73
CA ARG A 849 -4.65 17.38 24.90
C ARG A 849 -3.34 17.49 25.67
N ASN A 850 -2.21 17.63 24.98
CA ASN A 850 -0.90 17.62 25.62
C ASN A 850 -0.44 19.00 26.09
N TYR A 851 -0.80 20.07 25.36
CA TYR A 851 -0.28 21.42 25.56
C TYR A 851 -1.35 22.47 25.93
N GLY A 852 -2.62 22.07 26.02
CA GLY A 852 -3.72 22.96 26.37
C GLY A 852 -4.32 23.69 25.17
N ASP A 853 -5.20 24.64 25.45
CA ASP A 853 -5.96 25.39 24.44
C ASP A 853 -5.18 26.61 23.94
N MET A 854 -4.10 26.34 23.20
CA MET A 854 -3.28 27.36 22.54
C MET A 854 -3.86 27.70 21.16
N ASP A 855 -3.62 28.93 20.69
CA ASP A 855 -3.91 29.28 19.29
C ASP A 855 -3.04 28.42 18.36
N ILE A 856 -3.66 27.73 17.40
CA ILE A 856 -2.97 26.84 16.46
C ILE A 856 -3.07 27.40 15.03
N TYR A 857 -1.92 27.56 14.39
CA TYR A 857 -1.78 27.86 12.98
C TYR A 857 -1.27 26.63 12.23
N ILE A 858 -1.98 26.19 11.18
CA ILE A 858 -1.42 25.26 10.21
C ILE A 858 -0.61 26.10 9.22
N THR A 859 0.70 26.18 9.44
CA THR A 859 1.58 27.09 8.72
C THR A 859 2.11 26.51 7.41
N ALA A 860 1.98 25.20 7.18
CA ALA A 860 2.14 24.57 5.86
C ALA A 860 1.28 23.30 5.76
N SER A 861 0.61 23.13 4.62
CA SER A 861 -0.12 21.92 4.25
C SER A 861 -0.27 21.88 2.73
N GLY A 862 -0.06 20.72 2.12
CA GLY A 862 -0.10 20.58 0.67
C GLY A 862 0.32 19.20 0.18
N ILE A 863 0.15 18.99 -1.12
CA ILE A 863 0.45 17.73 -1.81
C ILE A 863 1.04 18.01 -3.19
N ASP A 864 1.96 17.17 -3.63
CA ASP A 864 2.47 17.14 -5.00
C ASP A 864 1.44 16.52 -5.95
N ASP A 865 1.31 17.09 -7.14
CA ASP A 865 0.42 16.63 -8.21
C ASP A 865 1.19 16.69 -9.54
N GLN A 866 1.06 15.66 -10.36
CA GLN A 866 1.70 15.58 -11.68
C GLN A 866 0.96 16.42 -12.74
N ALA A 867 -0.32 16.75 -12.51
CA ALA A 867 -1.10 17.52 -13.47
C ALA A 867 -0.60 18.96 -13.60
N LEU A 868 -0.49 19.44 -14.84
CA LEU A 868 -0.03 20.81 -15.16
C LEU A 868 -1.12 21.87 -14.96
N GLU A 869 -2.39 21.52 -15.17
CA GLU A 869 -3.54 22.46 -15.10
C GLU A 869 -4.70 21.91 -14.26
N ASP A 870 -5.25 20.73 -14.59
CA ASP A 870 -6.36 20.11 -13.83
C ASP A 870 -5.82 19.29 -12.64
N ASP A 871 -5.42 19.98 -11.57
CA ASP A 871 -4.78 19.42 -10.37
C ASP A 871 -5.77 18.74 -9.41
N ARG A 872 -6.42 17.68 -9.90
CA ARG A 872 -7.47 16.94 -9.19
C ARG A 872 -7.03 16.42 -7.82
N LEU A 873 -5.79 15.94 -7.69
CA LEU A 873 -5.29 15.41 -6.41
C LEU A 873 -5.17 16.55 -5.40
N ARG A 874 -4.60 17.69 -5.82
CA ARG A 874 -4.47 18.87 -4.96
C ARG A 874 -5.81 19.43 -4.55
N LYS A 875 -6.77 19.53 -5.49
CA LYS A 875 -8.13 19.97 -5.20
C LYS A 875 -8.81 19.06 -4.16
N TYR A 876 -8.74 17.74 -4.36
CA TYR A 876 -9.31 16.77 -3.41
C TYR A 876 -8.63 16.85 -2.03
N TYR A 877 -7.31 16.98 -1.99
CA TYR A 877 -6.55 17.16 -0.75
C TYR A 877 -7.04 18.40 0.01
N LEU A 878 -7.09 19.56 -0.66
CA LEU A 878 -7.53 20.82 -0.05
C LEU A 878 -8.94 20.72 0.50
N GLU A 879 -9.88 20.21 -0.30
CA GLU A 879 -11.28 20.05 0.11
C GLU A 879 -11.42 19.19 1.37
N LYS A 880 -10.76 18.02 1.40
CA LYS A 880 -10.91 17.08 2.51
C LYS A 880 -10.12 17.48 3.75
N TYR A 881 -8.91 18.01 3.62
CA TYR A 881 -8.14 18.47 4.78
C TYR A 881 -8.82 19.69 5.43
N LEU A 882 -9.33 20.66 4.65
CA LEU A 882 -10.06 21.81 5.21
C LEU A 882 -11.33 21.40 5.95
N GLN A 883 -12.06 20.39 5.45
CA GLN A 883 -13.21 19.81 6.16
C GLN A 883 -12.81 19.23 7.53
N GLU A 884 -11.70 18.50 7.61
CA GLU A 884 -11.23 17.92 8.88
C GLU A 884 -10.68 18.98 9.85
N VAL A 885 -10.08 20.07 9.35
CA VAL A 885 -9.73 21.23 10.17
C VAL A 885 -10.98 21.90 10.73
N LEU A 886 -12.03 22.10 9.93
CA LEU A 886 -13.31 22.65 10.40
C LEU A 886 -13.95 21.77 11.48
N LYS A 887 -13.89 20.44 11.34
CA LYS A 887 -14.35 19.46 12.35
C LYS A 887 -13.49 19.42 13.61
N GLY A 888 -12.23 19.86 13.54
CA GLY A 888 -11.35 20.01 14.70
C GLY A 888 -11.79 21.16 15.62
N LYS A 889 -12.43 22.19 15.05
CA LYS A 889 -12.95 23.37 15.76
C LYS A 889 -14.24 23.07 16.55
N GLY A 890 -15.11 22.23 16.00
CA GLY A 890 -16.34 21.80 16.68
C GLY A 890 -16.00 21.01 17.94
N GLY A 891 -16.29 21.57 19.12
CA GLY A 891 -16.37 20.80 20.35
C GLY A 891 -17.19 19.54 20.09
N ALA A 892 -16.67 18.38 20.50
CA ALA A 892 -17.40 17.14 20.35
C ALA A 892 -18.79 17.31 21.00
N PRO A 893 -19.88 16.75 20.43
CA PRO A 893 -20.96 16.30 21.27
C PRO A 893 -20.33 15.33 22.27
N SER A 894 -20.60 15.53 23.55
CA SER A 894 -20.30 14.56 24.59
C SER A 894 -20.85 13.19 24.17
N ASP A 895 -19.96 12.25 23.83
CA ASP A 895 -20.27 10.81 23.85
C ASP A 895 -20.38 10.36 25.32
N THR A 896 -21.38 10.88 26.02
CA THR A 896 -21.95 10.30 27.23
C THR A 896 -23.27 9.69 26.81
N GLY A 897 -23.18 8.53 26.15
CA GLY A 897 -24.33 7.88 25.56
C GLY A 897 -24.09 6.41 25.28
N GLN A 898 -23.39 5.70 26.17
CA GLN A 898 -23.41 4.22 26.30
C GLN A 898 -22.48 3.79 27.45
N SER A 899 -22.95 3.90 28.70
CA SER A 899 -22.49 3.06 29.83
C SER A 899 -23.30 3.38 31.10
N GLU A 900 -24.61 3.13 31.08
CA GLU A 900 -25.39 3.18 32.33
C GLU A 900 -26.68 2.35 32.25
N ILE A 901 -26.58 1.06 31.92
CA ILE A 901 -27.61 0.06 32.27
C ILE A 901 -26.93 -1.28 32.56
N SER A 902 -26.38 -1.43 33.77
CA SER A 902 -26.33 -2.72 34.48
C SER A 902 -25.71 -2.52 35.87
N ASP A 903 -26.53 -2.11 36.84
CA ASP A 903 -26.34 -2.47 38.26
C ASP A 903 -27.51 -1.93 39.11
N LYS A 904 -28.67 -2.56 38.94
CA LYS A 904 -29.71 -2.64 39.97
C LYS A 904 -30.44 -3.96 39.81
N ASN A 905 -29.95 -4.98 40.53
CA ASN A 905 -30.72 -6.09 41.10
C ASN A 905 -29.77 -7.01 41.89
N LYS A 906 -29.46 -6.56 43.11
CA LYS A 906 -29.15 -7.40 44.27
C LYS A 906 -29.69 -6.70 45.51
N GLU A 907 -30.98 -6.84 45.71
CA GLU A 907 -31.65 -7.15 46.98
C GLU A 907 -33.03 -7.73 46.67
#